data_AF-A0A2K9LPU3-F1
#
_entry.id   AF-A0A2K9LPU3-F1
#
_cell.length_a   1.000
_cell.length_b   1.000
_cell.length_c   1.000
_cell.angle_alpha   90.00
_cell.angle_beta   90.00
_cell.angle_gamma   90.00
#
_symmetry.space_group_name_H-M   'P 1'
#
loop_
_entity.id
_entity.type
_entity.pdbx_description
1 polymer ?
#
loop_
_entity_poly.entity_id
_entity_poly.type
_entity_poly.pdbx_seq_one_letter_code
_entity_poly.pdbx_strand_id
1 'polypeptide(L)'
;MLRHIPFILLFFFIAFSASAEELKPLTVQLKWQHQFQFAGFYAAVEKGFYRKAGFEVTLKQAAVGVNPIEVVLSGKADYGVANSELLLYHLKGSPVTALAVLIQHSPLVLVSLENSGIYSPQDLIGKRVMFPAGPYGANTLGLLAREGVEASQVKQVPMSFNVDDLINGQVDAMVGYATDLPYQLNEKGVAFNLIQPRSYGIDFYGDTLFTSRDRVGNKSEEVRLFRNATLAGWRYALEHPQEVIGFLQTRFRSSKDLEALQFEATAMRKLMAPTLVDLGHMNPGRWQHIGETFAALGMGPKKIDLDGFLYDPNRTVFNERMRQLIWWMVIAAALVGLLLLLLVALNWRLNRKVSAHALELAERKHREISLRLLSKAVENSHSGVLIIDSSEKVVYANPAFCEQCGLDAPELQSMNLSDVRRYLALPEIDSRCWEGSAELAVPVEVKGRFADGSERWVQVAVSPILEYPDQGVELYREPAPVSHYVFSCEDITPQKKSQEQMEKLAFYDQLTGLESRLLFKLRLENALARSARDNKMTALMFIDLDLFKKINDHYGHDVGDEVLKAVATRIRQTVRSNDTVARISGDEFTVIVSDIVDHTVVRRVAEDILNSLTKAINVAGIEHVVSVSIGIAITPSDANDVETLTKHADVAMYQAKKSGRNGVQFFSHSMNEWVREKKQLEQDMREALSERQFKLVYQPVVELTTGKLVGLEVLLRWQHPVRGSISPEYFIPLAEESGLILPLGKWLAHELIAAMQRISSVGVTGLMMSINMSPKQVRDDALLRDVSQILQRQGVDDFRLLLELTERALRDDGRNDGVNLRRLTELGFKLVIDEFGEGGVSVRMLSELPAEYIKISRQFVQECAYNVASQQAICATLALARCLGIQAIAVGVESLDQVRFLREQGCALGQGHLFSPASELEELLDRFSPDNVVMFTSAT
;
A
#
# COMPACT_ATOMS: atom_id res chain seq x y z
N MET A 1 42.41 -0.25 59.68
CA MET A 1 41.11 -0.07 58.99
C MET A 1 40.80 -1.30 58.12
N LEU A 2 40.75 -2.49 58.74
CA LEU A 2 40.67 -3.79 58.08
C LEU A 2 39.63 -4.64 58.80
N ARG A 3 38.41 -4.11 58.95
CA ARG A 3 37.32 -4.83 59.63
C ARG A 3 35.95 -4.75 58.95
N HIS A 4 35.87 -4.15 57.76
CA HIS A 4 34.62 -4.07 56.97
C HIS A 4 34.74 -4.58 55.53
N ILE A 5 35.88 -5.18 55.17
CA ILE A 5 36.10 -5.72 53.81
C ILE A 5 35.29 -7.01 53.50
N PRO A 6 34.89 -7.88 54.46
CA PRO A 6 34.05 -9.02 54.08
C PRO A 6 32.61 -8.63 53.74
N PHE A 7 32.20 -7.37 53.95
CA PHE A 7 30.86 -6.89 53.57
C PHE A 7 30.77 -6.37 52.13
N ILE A 8 31.89 -6.04 51.49
CA ILE A 8 31.90 -5.47 50.12
C ILE A 8 32.02 -6.57 49.06
N LEU A 9 32.67 -7.70 49.39
CA LEU A 9 32.85 -8.82 48.46
C LEU A 9 31.68 -9.82 48.42
N LEU A 10 30.78 -9.80 49.41
CA LEU A 10 29.52 -10.55 49.33
C LEU A 10 28.46 -9.82 48.48
N PHE A 11 28.64 -8.52 48.21
CA PHE A 11 27.70 -7.72 47.43
C PHE A 11 27.91 -7.83 45.90
N PHE A 12 29.09 -8.27 45.46
CA PHE A 12 29.43 -8.35 44.03
C PHE A 12 29.26 -9.75 43.41
N PHE A 13 29.00 -10.79 44.21
CA PHE A 13 28.92 -12.18 43.74
C PHE A 13 27.51 -12.83 43.84
N ILE A 14 26.48 -12.06 44.19
CA ILE A 14 25.08 -12.54 44.18
C ILE A 14 24.32 -12.13 42.90
N ALA A 15 24.87 -11.27 42.04
CA ALA A 15 24.09 -10.67 40.95
C ALA A 15 24.16 -11.40 39.58
N PHE A 16 24.74 -12.59 39.48
CA PHE A 16 24.71 -13.40 38.26
C PHE A 16 24.26 -14.84 38.54
N SER A 17 23.15 -14.96 39.26
CA SER A 17 22.24 -16.06 38.99
C SER A 17 21.39 -15.59 37.81
N ALA A 18 21.39 -16.33 36.71
CA ALA A 18 20.30 -16.26 35.74
C ALA A 18 19.02 -16.68 36.47
N SER A 19 18.40 -15.76 37.22
CA SER A 19 17.01 -15.91 37.58
C SER A 19 16.27 -16.03 36.27
N ALA A 20 15.56 -17.14 36.05
CA ALA A 20 14.50 -17.17 35.06
C ALA A 20 13.72 -15.86 35.23
N GLU A 21 13.81 -14.96 34.25
CA GLU A 21 13.23 -13.63 34.37
C GLU A 21 11.74 -13.84 34.65
N GLU A 22 11.32 -13.51 35.86
CA GLU A 22 9.95 -13.71 36.30
C GLU A 22 9.06 -12.91 35.35
N LEU A 23 8.16 -13.62 34.65
CA LEU A 23 7.31 -12.99 33.63
C LEU A 23 6.53 -11.85 34.27
N LYS A 24 6.62 -10.66 33.71
CA LYS A 24 5.92 -9.49 34.28
C LYS A 24 4.42 -9.65 34.05
N PRO A 25 3.58 -9.65 35.10
CA PRO A 25 2.15 -9.77 34.93
C PRO A 25 1.59 -8.49 34.33
N LEU A 26 0.85 -8.61 33.23
CA LEU A 26 0.16 -7.51 32.56
C LEU A 26 -1.30 -7.87 32.34
N THR A 27 -2.18 -6.88 32.45
CA THR A 27 -3.62 -7.03 32.26
C THR A 27 -4.08 -6.21 31.07
N VAL A 28 -4.83 -6.84 30.17
CA VAL A 28 -5.51 -6.17 29.05
C VAL A 28 -7.01 -6.17 29.30
N GLN A 29 -7.63 -4.99 29.34
CA GLN A 29 -9.09 -4.86 29.40
C GLN A 29 -9.66 -4.84 27.97
N LEU A 30 -10.33 -5.92 27.59
CA LEU A 30 -11.12 -5.98 26.37
C LEU A 30 -12.39 -5.16 26.55
N LYS A 31 -12.95 -4.65 25.45
CA LYS A 31 -14.21 -3.89 25.45
C LYS A 31 -15.47 -4.74 25.38
N TRP A 32 -15.33 -6.05 25.16
CA TRP A 32 -16.45 -6.98 25.04
C TRP A 32 -16.08 -8.38 25.54
N GLN A 33 -16.98 -9.33 25.36
CA GLN A 33 -16.79 -10.74 25.70
C GLN A 33 -15.78 -11.43 24.78
N HIS A 34 -15.32 -12.62 25.17
CA HIS A 34 -14.39 -13.41 24.38
C HIS A 34 -15.01 -13.81 23.02
N GLN A 35 -14.45 -13.24 21.95
CA GLN A 35 -14.87 -13.47 20.57
C GLN A 35 -13.72 -13.20 19.60
N PHE A 36 -13.89 -13.53 18.31
CA PHE A 36 -12.84 -13.39 17.30
C PHE A 36 -12.39 -11.94 17.09
N GLN A 37 -13.20 -10.94 17.47
CA GLN A 37 -12.80 -9.52 17.55
C GLN A 37 -11.48 -9.26 18.27
N PHE A 38 -11.08 -10.12 19.19
CA PHE A 38 -9.83 -9.98 19.94
C PHE A 38 -8.81 -11.09 19.60
N ALA A 39 -8.95 -11.74 18.44
CA ALA A 39 -8.16 -12.89 17.98
C ALA A 39 -6.66 -12.71 18.16
N GLY A 40 -6.11 -11.54 17.83
CA GLY A 40 -4.68 -11.27 17.97
C GLY A 40 -4.18 -11.33 19.42
N PHE A 41 -5.01 -11.00 20.40
CA PHE A 41 -4.64 -11.11 21.82
C PHE A 41 -4.55 -12.56 22.26
N TYR A 42 -5.51 -13.41 21.85
CA TYR A 42 -5.47 -14.84 22.15
C TYR A 42 -4.29 -15.53 21.47
N ALA A 43 -4.06 -15.24 20.19
CA ALA A 43 -2.89 -15.74 19.48
C ALA A 43 -1.58 -15.32 20.16
N ALA A 44 -1.48 -14.09 20.66
CA ALA A 44 -0.30 -13.61 21.39
C ALA A 44 -0.06 -14.33 22.73
N VAL A 45 -1.12 -14.73 23.44
CA VAL A 45 -1.02 -15.57 24.65
C VAL A 45 -0.62 -16.99 24.26
N GLU A 46 -1.34 -17.61 23.34
CA GLU A 46 -1.25 -19.03 23.00
C GLU A 46 0.05 -19.39 22.26
N LYS A 47 0.50 -18.53 21.34
CA LYS A 47 1.75 -18.72 20.59
C LYS A 47 2.97 -18.21 21.36
N GLY A 48 2.78 -17.73 22.58
CA GLY A 48 3.85 -17.26 23.46
C GLY A 48 4.53 -15.99 22.97
N PHE A 49 3.89 -15.18 22.11
CA PHE A 49 4.45 -13.89 21.69
C PHE A 49 4.63 -12.95 22.89
N TYR A 50 3.69 -12.94 23.85
CA TYR A 50 3.86 -12.19 25.09
C TYR A 50 4.96 -12.75 26.00
N ARG A 51 5.06 -14.09 26.12
CA ARG A 51 6.11 -14.73 26.93
C ARG A 51 7.50 -14.46 26.37
N LYS A 52 7.67 -14.51 25.04
CA LYS A 52 8.92 -14.12 24.36
C LYS A 52 9.29 -12.65 24.58
N ALA A 53 8.29 -11.80 24.81
CA ALA A 53 8.47 -10.40 25.17
C ALA A 53 8.63 -10.16 26.70
N GLY A 54 8.67 -11.22 27.51
CA GLY A 54 8.87 -11.14 28.97
C GLY A 54 7.59 -10.91 29.78
N PHE A 55 6.41 -11.16 29.21
CA PHE A 55 5.11 -10.85 29.84
C PHE A 55 4.24 -12.08 30.07
N GLU A 56 3.56 -12.10 31.21
CA GLU A 56 2.40 -12.96 31.47
C GLU A 56 1.13 -12.12 31.37
N VAL A 57 0.41 -12.26 30.24
CA VAL A 57 -0.73 -11.40 29.94
C VAL A 57 -2.04 -12.07 30.33
N THR A 58 -2.82 -11.39 31.17
CA THR A 58 -4.20 -11.74 31.51
C THR A 58 -5.17 -10.89 30.70
N LEU A 59 -6.07 -11.54 29.95
CA LEU A 59 -7.13 -10.88 29.19
C LEU A 59 -8.41 -10.82 30.03
N LYS A 60 -8.90 -9.61 30.33
CA LYS A 60 -10.18 -9.39 31.03
C LYS A 60 -11.26 -9.01 30.02
N GLN A 61 -12.29 -9.83 29.91
CA GLN A 61 -13.50 -9.45 29.18
C GLN A 61 -14.25 -8.30 29.88
N ALA A 62 -15.00 -7.49 29.12
CA ALA A 62 -15.86 -6.47 29.71
C ALA A 62 -17.16 -7.09 30.24
N ALA A 63 -17.56 -6.70 31.45
CA ALA A 63 -18.94 -6.90 31.91
C ALA A 63 -19.83 -5.75 31.42
N VAL A 64 -21.16 -5.95 31.45
CA VAL A 64 -22.13 -4.91 31.08
C VAL A 64 -21.87 -3.64 31.92
N GLY A 65 -21.71 -2.50 31.24
CA GLY A 65 -21.45 -1.20 31.88
C GLY A 65 -19.98 -0.91 32.24
N VAL A 66 -19.04 -1.83 31.96
CA VAL A 66 -17.61 -1.57 32.17
C VAL A 66 -17.03 -0.76 31.01
N ASN A 67 -16.44 0.39 31.32
CA ASN A 67 -15.71 1.22 30.37
C ASN A 67 -14.20 0.90 30.41
N PRO A 68 -13.62 0.30 29.35
CA PRO A 68 -12.20 -0.06 29.32
C PRO A 68 -11.24 1.11 29.56
N ILE A 69 -11.62 2.30 29.12
CA ILE A 69 -10.80 3.52 29.24
C ILE A 69 -10.63 3.87 30.72
N GLU A 70 -11.70 3.84 31.50
CA GLU A 70 -11.68 4.11 32.94
C GLU A 70 -10.93 3.02 33.74
N VAL A 71 -11.04 1.76 33.32
CA VAL A 71 -10.30 0.65 33.95
C VAL A 71 -8.78 0.84 33.79
N VAL A 72 -8.33 1.26 32.61
CA VAL A 72 -6.91 1.55 32.36
C VAL A 72 -6.46 2.81 33.11
N LEU A 73 -7.24 3.89 33.06
CA LEU A 73 -6.92 5.14 33.76
C LEU A 73 -6.89 4.99 35.29
N SER A 74 -7.70 4.07 35.85
CA SER A 74 -7.67 3.74 37.28
C SER A 74 -6.55 2.76 37.69
N GLY A 75 -5.76 2.27 36.73
CA GLY A 75 -4.67 1.32 36.97
C GLY A 75 -5.12 -0.12 37.23
N LYS A 76 -6.40 -0.45 37.05
CA LYS A 76 -6.95 -1.82 37.20
C LYS A 76 -6.61 -2.74 36.02
N ALA A 77 -6.18 -2.14 34.90
CA ALA A 77 -5.59 -2.81 33.74
C ALA A 77 -4.43 -1.96 33.19
N ASP A 78 -3.46 -2.61 32.56
CA ASP A 78 -2.27 -1.95 32.00
C ASP A 78 -2.53 -1.41 30.58
N TYR A 79 -3.31 -2.16 29.80
CA TYR A 79 -3.68 -1.85 28.42
C TYR A 79 -5.17 -2.05 28.22
N GLY A 80 -5.73 -1.38 27.21
CA GLY A 80 -7.13 -1.52 26.86
C GLY A 80 -7.38 -1.48 25.36
N VAL A 81 -8.59 -1.87 24.98
CA VAL A 81 -9.13 -1.71 23.64
C VAL A 81 -10.32 -0.76 23.69
N ALA A 82 -10.33 0.28 22.86
CA ALA A 82 -11.42 1.24 22.72
C ALA A 82 -11.60 1.59 21.25
N ASN A 83 -12.73 2.20 20.82
CA ASN A 83 -12.80 2.74 19.47
C ASN A 83 -12.32 4.20 19.45
N SER A 84 -12.70 4.90 18.38
CA SER A 84 -12.36 6.30 18.15
C SER A 84 -12.81 7.26 19.26
N GLU A 85 -13.76 6.89 20.11
CA GLU A 85 -14.14 7.69 21.29
C GLU A 85 -12.97 7.90 22.27
N LEU A 86 -11.90 7.10 22.19
CA LEU A 86 -10.67 7.33 22.95
C LEU A 86 -10.11 8.75 22.74
N LEU A 87 -10.25 9.30 21.53
CA LEU A 87 -9.83 10.67 21.24
C LEU A 87 -10.62 11.70 22.06
N LEU A 88 -11.91 11.47 22.33
CA LEU A 88 -12.70 12.38 23.17
C LEU A 88 -12.20 12.44 24.61
N TYR A 89 -11.69 11.33 25.15
CA TYR A 89 -11.05 11.33 26.47
C TYR A 89 -9.79 12.18 26.47
N HIS A 90 -8.96 12.03 25.44
CA HIS A 90 -7.76 12.85 25.26
C HIS A 90 -8.09 14.35 25.15
N LEU A 91 -9.06 14.71 24.30
CA LEU A 91 -9.47 16.11 24.12
C LEU A 91 -10.11 16.72 25.37
N LYS A 92 -10.64 15.89 26.28
CA LYS A 92 -11.13 16.29 27.61
C LYS A 92 -10.03 16.31 28.69
N GLY A 93 -8.77 16.10 28.31
CA GLY A 93 -7.62 16.16 29.21
C GLY A 93 -7.24 14.84 29.88
N SER A 94 -7.87 13.72 29.53
CA SER A 94 -7.49 12.41 30.08
C SER A 94 -6.13 11.96 29.51
N PRO A 95 -5.22 11.41 30.33
CA PRO A 95 -3.88 11.03 29.91
C PRO A 95 -3.88 9.66 29.20
N VAL A 96 -4.50 9.57 28.02
CA VAL A 96 -4.54 8.37 27.19
C VAL A 96 -3.66 8.50 25.95
N THR A 97 -3.07 7.38 25.51
CA THR A 97 -2.29 7.31 24.27
C THR A 97 -2.70 6.09 23.45
N ALA A 98 -3.10 6.32 22.20
CA ALA A 98 -3.35 5.30 21.19
C ALA A 98 -2.03 4.68 20.72
N LEU A 99 -1.91 3.36 20.86
CA LEU A 99 -0.71 2.59 20.52
C LEU A 99 -0.75 2.02 19.11
N ALA A 100 -1.92 1.51 18.71
CA ALA A 100 -2.12 0.86 17.42
C ALA A 100 -3.62 0.77 17.09
N VAL A 101 -4.00 1.10 15.86
CA VAL A 101 -5.34 0.77 15.35
C VAL A 101 -5.32 -0.66 14.82
N LEU A 102 -6.18 -1.50 15.38
CA LEU A 102 -6.33 -2.90 15.01
C LEU A 102 -7.36 -3.09 13.90
N ILE A 103 -8.45 -2.30 13.91
CA ILE A 103 -9.49 -2.34 12.88
C ILE A 103 -9.57 -0.98 12.16
N GLN A 104 -9.28 -0.99 10.85
CA GLN A 104 -9.19 0.22 10.04
C GLN A 104 -10.54 0.86 9.76
N HIS A 105 -11.64 0.12 9.73
CA HIS A 105 -13.00 0.66 9.54
C HIS A 105 -13.91 0.26 10.69
N SER A 106 -14.63 1.23 11.26
CA SER A 106 -15.59 0.99 12.33
C SER A 106 -16.58 -0.13 11.93
N PRO A 107 -16.74 -1.17 12.77
CA PRO A 107 -17.71 -2.23 12.49
C PRO A 107 -19.16 -1.80 12.72
N LEU A 108 -19.42 -0.57 13.21
CA LEU A 108 -20.77 -0.11 13.52
C LEU A 108 -21.58 0.14 12.25
N VAL A 109 -22.78 -0.44 12.23
CA VAL A 109 -23.79 -0.30 11.18
C VAL A 109 -25.14 -0.05 11.82
N LEU A 110 -26.04 0.58 11.07
CA LEU A 110 -27.44 0.67 11.46
C LEU A 110 -28.24 -0.35 10.64
N VAL A 111 -29.13 -1.08 11.31
CA VAL A 111 -29.91 -2.18 10.74
C VAL A 111 -31.39 -1.92 10.94
N SER A 112 -32.16 -2.08 9.88
CA SER A 112 -33.63 -2.06 9.88
C SER A 112 -34.15 -3.34 9.21
N LEU A 113 -35.41 -3.71 9.46
CA LEU A 113 -36.01 -4.85 8.74
C LEU A 113 -36.29 -4.46 7.29
N GLU A 114 -36.16 -5.40 6.35
CA GLU A 114 -36.35 -5.11 4.92
C GLU A 114 -37.78 -4.59 4.62
N ASN A 115 -38.77 -5.10 5.35
CA ASN A 115 -40.17 -4.70 5.25
C ASN A 115 -40.54 -3.41 6.03
N SER A 116 -39.58 -2.79 6.73
CA SER A 116 -39.83 -1.59 7.55
C SER A 116 -39.96 -0.30 6.72
N GLY A 117 -39.55 -0.33 5.45
CA GLY A 117 -39.47 0.84 4.58
C GLY A 117 -38.32 1.80 4.93
N ILE A 118 -37.36 1.38 5.75
CA ILE A 118 -36.21 2.19 6.18
C ILE A 118 -34.97 1.72 5.40
N TYR A 119 -34.48 2.57 4.48
CA TYR A 119 -33.33 2.27 3.61
C TYR A 119 -32.20 3.30 3.72
N SER A 120 -32.51 4.49 4.25
CA SER A 120 -31.59 5.62 4.37
C SER A 120 -31.71 6.30 5.74
N PRO A 121 -30.73 7.12 6.15
CA PRO A 121 -30.80 7.91 7.37
C PRO A 121 -32.02 8.83 7.45
N GLN A 122 -32.52 9.34 6.32
CA GLN A 122 -33.70 10.21 6.25
C GLN A 122 -34.99 9.47 6.64
N ASP A 123 -35.08 8.17 6.37
CA ASP A 123 -36.26 7.35 6.72
C ASP A 123 -36.40 7.13 8.24
N LEU A 124 -35.39 7.51 9.01
CA LEU A 124 -35.36 7.39 10.48
C LEU A 124 -36.10 8.55 11.17
N ILE A 125 -36.51 9.59 10.43
CA ILE A 125 -37.26 10.71 10.99
C ILE A 125 -38.58 10.19 11.62
N GLY A 126 -38.76 10.49 12.90
CA GLY A 126 -39.90 10.07 13.72
C GLY A 126 -39.85 8.61 14.20
N LYS A 127 -38.85 7.83 13.77
CA LYS A 127 -38.68 6.40 14.10
C LYS A 127 -37.93 6.19 15.42
N ARG A 128 -38.14 5.03 16.04
CA ARG A 128 -37.44 4.54 17.22
C ARG A 128 -36.14 3.90 16.79
N VAL A 129 -35.02 4.55 17.08
CA VAL A 129 -33.69 4.07 16.68
C VAL A 129 -32.88 3.74 17.91
N MET A 130 -32.47 2.48 18.01
CA MET A 130 -31.66 2.00 19.13
C MET A 130 -30.19 2.29 18.87
N PHE A 131 -29.60 3.22 19.60
CA PHE A 131 -28.16 3.52 19.53
C PHE A 131 -27.66 4.12 20.84
N PRO A 132 -26.38 3.90 21.20
CA PRO A 132 -25.85 4.34 22.48
C PRO A 132 -25.81 5.87 22.57
N ALA A 133 -26.04 6.40 23.77
CA ALA A 133 -25.96 7.83 24.04
C ALA A 133 -24.50 8.30 24.16
N GLY A 134 -24.30 9.60 23.95
CA GLY A 134 -22.99 10.24 24.15
C GLY A 134 -21.93 9.79 23.11
N PRO A 135 -20.64 9.71 23.51
CA PRO A 135 -19.51 9.42 22.62
C PRO A 135 -19.66 8.16 21.77
N TYR A 136 -20.27 7.11 22.32
CA TYR A 136 -20.43 5.82 21.63
C TYR A 136 -21.47 5.89 20.50
N GLY A 137 -22.37 6.88 20.53
CA GLY A 137 -23.36 7.15 19.49
C GLY A 137 -22.85 8.01 18.34
N ALA A 138 -21.59 8.46 18.39
CA ALA A 138 -21.07 9.45 17.43
C ALA A 138 -21.06 8.98 15.97
N ASN A 139 -20.93 7.67 15.70
CA ASN A 139 -21.06 7.15 14.33
C ASN A 139 -22.47 7.39 13.78
N THR A 140 -23.50 7.09 14.58
CA THR A 140 -24.91 7.28 14.21
C THR A 140 -25.27 8.75 14.15
N LEU A 141 -24.85 9.55 15.14
CA LEU A 141 -25.11 10.98 15.15
C LEU A 141 -24.39 11.72 14.01
N GLY A 142 -23.16 11.33 13.70
CA GLY A 142 -22.42 11.84 12.54
C GLY A 142 -23.10 11.48 11.23
N LEU A 143 -23.60 10.25 11.11
CA LEU A 143 -24.37 9.80 9.95
C LEU A 143 -25.64 10.64 9.77
N LEU A 144 -26.44 10.82 10.83
CA LEU A 144 -27.66 11.64 10.79
C LEU A 144 -27.34 13.09 10.42
N ALA A 145 -26.35 13.71 11.08
CA ALA A 145 -25.99 15.10 10.84
C ALA A 145 -25.50 15.36 9.41
N ARG A 146 -24.70 14.43 8.85
CA ARG A 146 -24.21 14.52 7.47
C ARG A 146 -25.32 14.48 6.43
N GLU A 147 -26.38 13.76 6.76
CA GLU A 147 -27.58 13.60 5.95
C GLU A 147 -28.69 14.63 6.26
N GLY A 148 -28.37 15.66 7.06
CA GLY A 148 -29.29 16.75 7.40
C GLY A 148 -30.41 16.34 8.36
N VAL A 149 -30.26 15.23 9.08
CA VAL A 149 -31.20 14.75 10.08
C VAL A 149 -30.73 15.18 11.46
N GLU A 150 -31.47 16.07 12.10
CA GLU A 150 -31.21 16.49 13.47
C GLU A 150 -31.49 15.34 14.45
N ALA A 151 -30.65 15.19 15.48
CA ALA A 151 -30.80 14.11 16.46
C ALA A 151 -32.18 14.13 17.15
N SER A 152 -32.79 15.30 17.32
CA SER A 152 -34.14 15.47 17.87
C SER A 152 -35.26 14.97 16.97
N GLN A 153 -35.00 14.76 15.68
CA GLN A 153 -35.97 14.21 14.73
C GLN A 153 -36.09 12.69 14.84
N VAL A 154 -35.18 12.03 15.55
CA VAL A 154 -35.19 10.58 15.76
C VAL A 154 -35.51 10.27 17.22
N LYS A 155 -36.35 9.26 17.47
CA LYS A 155 -36.64 8.81 18.84
C LYS A 155 -35.54 7.85 19.29
N GLN A 156 -34.50 8.38 19.95
CA GLN A 156 -33.42 7.55 20.46
C GLN A 156 -33.94 6.55 21.52
N VAL A 157 -33.60 5.28 21.33
CA VAL A 157 -33.81 4.20 22.29
C VAL A 157 -32.45 3.73 22.82
N PRO A 158 -32.24 3.60 24.14
CA PRO A 158 -31.00 3.06 24.69
C PRO A 158 -30.72 1.62 24.24
N MET A 159 -29.44 1.24 24.13
CA MET A 159 -29.03 -0.10 23.72
C MET A 159 -29.50 -1.18 24.71
N SER A 160 -30.30 -2.13 24.22
CA SER A 160 -30.62 -3.38 24.94
C SER A 160 -29.67 -4.53 24.59
N PHE A 161 -28.98 -4.42 23.44
CA PHE A 161 -28.18 -5.48 22.80
C PHE A 161 -28.98 -6.73 22.41
N ASN A 162 -30.30 -6.68 22.46
CA ASN A 162 -31.17 -7.78 22.08
C ASN A 162 -31.69 -7.57 20.64
N VAL A 163 -31.31 -8.45 19.72
CA VAL A 163 -31.78 -8.42 18.33
C VAL A 163 -33.30 -8.60 18.22
N ASP A 164 -33.92 -9.28 19.18
CA ASP A 164 -35.37 -9.50 19.19
C ASP A 164 -36.18 -8.20 19.36
N ASP A 165 -35.57 -7.12 19.83
CA ASP A 165 -36.24 -5.82 19.91
C ASP A 165 -36.48 -5.22 18.52
N LEU A 166 -35.59 -5.49 17.55
CA LEU A 166 -35.80 -5.14 16.16
C LEU A 166 -36.83 -6.08 15.52
N ILE A 167 -36.68 -7.40 15.71
CA ILE A 167 -37.54 -8.42 15.09
C ILE A 167 -39.00 -8.26 15.53
N ASN A 168 -39.23 -7.98 16.82
CA ASN A 168 -40.57 -7.81 17.37
C ASN A 168 -41.13 -6.38 17.18
N GLY A 169 -40.43 -5.50 16.47
CA GLY A 169 -40.88 -4.12 16.21
C GLY A 169 -40.93 -3.24 17.45
N GLN A 170 -40.14 -3.52 18.49
CA GLN A 170 -39.98 -2.61 19.64
C GLN A 170 -39.13 -1.39 19.26
N VAL A 171 -38.23 -1.55 18.30
CA VAL A 171 -37.51 -0.48 17.62
C VAL A 171 -37.63 -0.65 16.11
N ASP A 172 -37.50 0.46 15.38
CA ASP A 172 -37.65 0.47 13.92
C ASP A 172 -36.29 0.29 13.22
N ALA A 173 -35.20 0.71 13.88
CA ALA A 173 -33.83 0.41 13.50
C ALA A 173 -32.93 0.28 14.74
N MET A 174 -31.85 -0.48 14.64
CA MET A 174 -30.86 -0.60 15.72
C MET A 174 -29.43 -0.57 15.21
N VAL A 175 -28.52 -0.02 16.03
CA VAL A 175 -27.09 -0.11 15.79
C VAL A 175 -26.60 -1.49 16.20
N GLY A 176 -25.77 -2.08 15.35
CA GLY A 176 -25.04 -3.29 15.67
C GLY A 176 -23.69 -3.33 15.00
N TYR A 177 -22.97 -4.42 15.23
CA TYR A 177 -21.71 -4.68 14.56
C TYR A 177 -21.96 -5.49 13.29
N ALA A 178 -21.39 -5.06 12.16
CA ALA A 178 -21.42 -5.78 10.88
C ALA A 178 -20.79 -7.18 10.97
N THR A 179 -19.99 -7.41 12.02
CA THR A 179 -19.31 -8.69 12.30
C THR A 179 -20.18 -9.67 13.10
N ASP A 180 -21.40 -9.28 13.50
CA ASP A 180 -22.24 -10.09 14.40
C ASP A 180 -23.74 -10.00 14.07
N LEU A 181 -24.31 -8.79 14.07
CA LEU A 181 -25.76 -8.59 13.95
C LEU A 181 -26.35 -9.15 12.63
N PRO A 182 -25.70 -9.00 11.46
CA PRO A 182 -26.15 -9.66 10.23
C PRO A 182 -26.23 -11.18 10.33
N TYR A 183 -25.31 -11.82 11.04
CA TYR A 183 -25.30 -13.27 11.23
C TYR A 183 -26.51 -13.71 12.07
N GLN A 184 -26.77 -13.03 13.20
CA GLN A 184 -27.91 -13.33 14.08
C GLN A 184 -29.26 -13.20 13.36
N LEU A 185 -29.40 -12.21 12.48
CA LEU A 185 -30.62 -12.02 11.68
C LEU A 185 -30.78 -13.09 10.60
N ASN A 186 -29.68 -13.45 9.91
CA ASN A 186 -29.67 -14.53 8.92
C ASN A 186 -30.00 -15.89 9.55
N GLU A 187 -29.46 -16.19 10.74
CA GLU A 187 -29.74 -17.42 11.48
C GLU A 187 -31.24 -17.54 11.83
N LYS A 188 -31.87 -16.40 12.15
CA LYS A 188 -33.31 -16.30 12.41
C LYS A 188 -34.17 -16.20 11.14
N GLY A 189 -33.57 -16.23 9.95
CA GLY A 189 -34.28 -16.12 8.66
C GLY A 189 -34.96 -14.76 8.44
N VAL A 190 -34.44 -13.70 9.08
CA VAL A 190 -34.99 -12.36 9.00
C VAL A 190 -34.22 -11.54 7.97
N ALA A 191 -34.93 -10.99 6.98
CA ALA A 191 -34.33 -10.11 6.00
C ALA A 191 -34.22 -8.67 6.53
N PHE A 192 -33.10 -8.00 6.25
CA PHE A 192 -32.74 -6.70 6.82
C PHE A 192 -32.00 -5.81 5.83
N ASN A 193 -32.07 -4.50 6.06
CA ASN A 193 -31.29 -3.48 5.36
C ASN A 193 -30.09 -3.07 6.23
N LEU A 194 -28.95 -2.81 5.58
CA LEU A 194 -27.75 -2.27 6.24
C LEU A 194 -27.49 -0.84 5.79
N ILE A 195 -27.48 0.09 6.73
CA ILE A 195 -27.08 1.48 6.53
C ILE A 195 -25.68 1.64 7.16
N GLN A 196 -24.68 1.81 6.31
CA GLN A 196 -23.27 1.86 6.74
C GLN A 196 -22.80 3.32 6.83
N PRO A 197 -22.37 3.82 8.02
CA PRO A 197 -21.89 5.20 8.17
C PRO A 197 -20.78 5.59 7.17
N ARG A 198 -19.93 4.63 6.78
CA ARG A 198 -18.85 4.83 5.81
C ARG A 198 -19.36 5.26 4.43
N SER A 199 -20.49 4.73 3.97
CA SER A 199 -21.10 5.12 2.68
C SER A 199 -21.56 6.58 2.67
N TYR A 200 -21.68 7.19 3.84
CA TYR A 200 -22.07 8.59 4.04
C TYR A 200 -20.88 9.44 4.53
N GLY A 201 -19.65 8.95 4.37
CA GLY A 201 -18.43 9.69 4.71
C GLY A 201 -18.12 9.78 6.21
N ILE A 202 -18.74 8.93 7.04
CA ILE A 202 -18.39 8.75 8.45
C ILE A 202 -17.55 7.48 8.59
N ASP A 203 -16.23 7.62 8.52
CA ASP A 203 -15.29 6.49 8.52
C ASP A 203 -14.32 6.55 9.71
N PHE A 204 -14.81 6.16 10.88
CA PHE A 204 -14.02 6.12 12.11
C PHE A 204 -13.17 4.84 12.20
N TYR A 205 -12.09 4.90 12.98
CA TYR A 205 -11.36 3.70 13.36
C TYR A 205 -12.18 2.83 14.30
N GLY A 206 -12.05 1.52 14.13
CA GLY A 206 -12.52 0.54 15.10
C GLY A 206 -11.52 0.37 16.24
N ASP A 207 -11.48 -0.84 16.80
CA ASP A 207 -10.64 -1.25 17.92
C ASP A 207 -9.23 -0.67 17.83
N THR A 208 -8.91 0.15 18.82
CA THR A 208 -7.63 0.83 19.02
C THR A 208 -7.04 0.33 20.33
N LEU A 209 -5.86 -0.26 20.24
CA LEU A 209 -5.04 -0.60 21.41
C LEU A 209 -4.52 0.69 22.03
N PHE A 210 -4.68 0.85 23.34
CA PHE A 210 -4.23 2.04 24.06
C PHE A 210 -3.69 1.72 25.46
N THR A 211 -2.99 2.70 26.04
CA THR A 211 -2.56 2.71 27.46
C THR A 211 -2.56 4.13 28.01
N SER A 212 -2.15 4.32 29.26
CA SER A 212 -1.98 5.65 29.85
C SER A 212 -0.70 6.33 29.35
N ARG A 213 -0.75 7.66 29.20
CA ARG A 213 0.40 8.48 28.82
C ARG A 213 1.58 8.30 29.79
N ASP A 214 1.27 8.17 31.08
CA ASP A 214 2.27 7.94 32.12
C ASP A 214 3.04 6.64 31.90
N ARG A 215 2.36 5.58 31.42
CA ARG A 215 3.04 4.32 31.10
C ARG A 215 3.93 4.45 29.88
N VAL A 216 3.51 5.19 28.86
CA VAL A 216 4.34 5.48 27.67
C VAL A 216 5.62 6.22 28.07
N GLY A 217 5.53 7.18 29.00
CA GLY A 217 6.69 7.93 29.50
C GLY A 217 7.59 7.15 30.45
N ASN A 218 7.01 6.39 31.38
CA ASN A 218 7.76 5.72 32.45
C ASN A 218 8.25 4.32 32.07
N LYS A 219 7.58 3.66 31.12
CA LYS A 219 7.81 2.26 30.71
C LYS A 219 7.81 2.10 29.19
N SER A 220 8.50 2.99 28.48
CA SER A 220 8.54 3.03 27.01
C SER A 220 8.92 1.70 26.36
N GLU A 221 9.94 1.01 26.87
CA GLU A 221 10.36 -0.30 26.35
C GLU A 221 9.28 -1.38 26.55
N GLU A 222 8.63 -1.42 27.72
CA GLU A 222 7.52 -2.34 28.01
C GLU A 222 6.39 -2.14 27.00
N VAL A 223 6.00 -0.88 26.76
CA VAL A 223 4.96 -0.51 25.80
C VAL A 223 5.34 -0.93 24.37
N ARG A 224 6.58 -0.70 23.97
CA ARG A 224 7.09 -1.09 22.64
C ARG A 224 7.05 -2.60 22.44
N LEU A 225 7.56 -3.36 23.41
CA LEU A 225 7.60 -4.82 23.36
C LEU A 225 6.19 -5.41 23.39
N PHE A 226 5.32 -4.91 24.27
CA PHE A 226 3.94 -5.34 24.36
C PHE A 226 3.19 -5.10 23.05
N ARG A 227 3.27 -3.87 22.49
CA ARG A 227 2.66 -3.52 21.20
C ARG A 227 3.14 -4.45 20.09
N ASN A 228 4.45 -4.70 20.00
CA ASN A 228 5.00 -5.57 18.97
C ASN A 228 4.53 -7.03 19.12
N ALA A 229 4.46 -7.54 20.34
CA ALA A 229 3.92 -8.88 20.62
C ALA A 229 2.43 -8.98 20.27
N THR A 230 1.62 -7.96 20.58
CA THR A 230 0.21 -7.89 20.20
C THR A 230 0.03 -7.89 18.68
N LEU A 231 0.84 -7.10 17.94
CA LEU A 231 0.78 -7.04 16.48
C LEU A 231 1.24 -8.36 15.83
N ALA A 232 2.23 -9.05 16.41
CA ALA A 232 2.63 -10.39 15.97
C ALA A 232 1.49 -11.41 16.18
N GLY A 233 0.77 -11.33 17.31
CA GLY A 233 -0.44 -12.11 17.54
C GLY A 233 -1.53 -11.84 16.50
N TRP A 234 -1.74 -10.57 16.11
CA TRP A 234 -2.70 -10.23 15.06
C TRP A 234 -2.32 -10.74 13.68
N ARG A 235 -1.03 -10.67 13.29
CA ARG A 235 -0.56 -11.31 12.04
C ARG A 235 -0.88 -12.79 12.03
N TYR A 236 -0.51 -13.48 13.11
CA TYR A 236 -0.78 -14.91 13.27
C TYR A 236 -2.27 -15.23 13.19
N ALA A 237 -3.12 -14.45 13.87
CA ALA A 237 -4.55 -14.68 13.90
C ALA A 237 -5.21 -14.52 12.51
N LEU A 238 -4.69 -13.64 11.67
CA LEU A 238 -5.20 -13.43 10.30
C LEU A 238 -4.72 -14.51 9.32
N GLU A 239 -3.52 -15.06 9.54
CA GLU A 239 -2.95 -16.18 8.79
C GLU A 239 -3.57 -17.53 9.20
N HIS A 240 -3.90 -17.68 10.49
CA HIS A 240 -4.37 -18.94 11.07
C HIS A 240 -5.72 -18.81 11.81
N PRO A 241 -6.79 -18.31 11.15
CA PRO A 241 -8.06 -18.00 11.81
C PRO A 241 -8.72 -19.24 12.45
N GLN A 242 -8.69 -20.39 11.79
CA GLN A 242 -9.31 -21.63 12.31
C GLN A 242 -8.67 -22.10 13.60
N GLU A 243 -7.35 -21.96 13.74
CA GLU A 243 -6.64 -22.34 14.95
C GLU A 243 -7.01 -21.43 16.13
N VAL A 244 -7.11 -20.12 15.88
CA VAL A 244 -7.51 -19.15 16.90
C VAL A 244 -8.97 -19.34 17.33
N ILE A 245 -9.86 -19.70 16.39
CA ILE A 245 -11.24 -20.12 16.71
C ILE A 245 -11.22 -21.34 17.64
N GLY A 246 -10.35 -22.32 17.37
CA GLY A 246 -10.14 -23.46 18.26
C GLY A 246 -9.74 -23.06 19.69
N PHE A 247 -8.83 -22.08 19.85
CA PHE A 247 -8.48 -21.53 21.17
C PHE A 247 -9.66 -20.86 21.86
N LEU A 248 -10.45 -20.09 21.10
CA LEU A 248 -11.63 -19.40 21.60
C LEU A 248 -12.68 -20.38 22.15
N GLN A 249 -12.91 -21.51 21.48
CA GLN A 249 -13.86 -22.52 21.93
C GLN A 249 -13.35 -23.31 23.13
N THR A 250 -12.09 -23.75 23.09
CA THR A 250 -11.57 -24.73 24.06
C THR A 250 -10.97 -24.10 25.32
N ARG A 251 -10.28 -22.95 25.18
CA ARG A 251 -9.53 -22.31 26.27
C ARG A 251 -10.22 -21.07 26.83
N PHE A 252 -10.69 -20.18 25.95
CA PHE A 252 -11.31 -18.92 26.35
C PHE A 252 -12.83 -19.01 26.50
N ARG A 253 -13.44 -20.14 26.12
CA ARG A 253 -14.87 -20.46 26.28
C ARG A 253 -15.79 -19.35 25.74
N SER A 254 -15.57 -18.96 24.49
CA SER A 254 -16.47 -18.07 23.74
C SER A 254 -17.91 -18.58 23.79
N SER A 255 -18.88 -17.67 23.95
CA SER A 255 -20.31 -17.99 23.89
C SER A 255 -20.83 -18.18 22.47
N LYS A 256 -20.08 -17.71 21.46
CA LYS A 256 -20.39 -17.88 20.04
C LYS A 256 -19.99 -19.28 19.56
N ASP A 257 -20.82 -19.86 18.69
CA ASP A 257 -20.53 -21.12 18.04
C ASP A 257 -19.44 -20.99 16.94
N LEU A 258 -19.14 -22.12 16.28
CA LEU A 258 -18.10 -22.17 15.26
C LEU A 258 -18.43 -21.27 14.05
N GLU A 259 -19.67 -21.30 13.58
CA GLU A 259 -20.09 -20.61 12.36
C GLU A 259 -20.13 -19.10 12.59
N ALA A 260 -20.62 -18.65 13.74
CA ALA A 260 -20.59 -17.26 14.15
C ALA A 260 -19.16 -16.71 14.25
N LEU A 261 -18.23 -17.50 14.82
CA LEU A 261 -16.81 -17.10 14.90
C LEU A 261 -16.12 -17.06 13.53
N GLN A 262 -16.47 -17.95 12.60
CA GLN A 262 -15.97 -17.94 11.22
C GLN A 262 -16.51 -16.74 10.43
N PHE A 263 -17.79 -16.42 10.61
CA PHE A 263 -18.40 -15.22 10.03
C PHE A 263 -17.69 -13.95 10.54
N GLU A 264 -17.50 -13.85 11.86
CA GLU A 264 -16.81 -12.74 12.50
C GLU A 264 -15.38 -12.57 11.98
N ALA A 265 -14.61 -13.66 11.86
CA ALA A 265 -13.26 -13.66 11.30
C ALA A 265 -13.22 -13.11 9.86
N THR A 266 -14.17 -13.55 9.02
CA THR A 266 -14.27 -13.11 7.62
C THR A 266 -14.65 -11.64 7.52
N ALA A 267 -15.65 -11.20 8.30
CA ALA A 267 -16.11 -9.81 8.31
C ALA A 267 -15.02 -8.87 8.83
N MET A 268 -14.30 -9.27 9.89
CA MET A 268 -13.20 -8.48 10.43
C MET A 268 -12.04 -8.30 9.46
N ARG A 269 -11.64 -9.35 8.73
CA ARG A 269 -10.53 -9.25 7.76
C ARG A 269 -10.79 -8.13 6.74
N LYS A 270 -12.05 -7.95 6.31
CA LYS A 270 -12.46 -6.86 5.42
C LYS A 270 -12.31 -5.47 6.08
N LEU A 271 -12.68 -5.36 7.36
CA LEU A 271 -12.60 -4.10 8.11
C LEU A 271 -11.18 -3.73 8.53
N MET A 272 -10.30 -4.72 8.70
CA MET A 272 -8.88 -4.54 9.04
C MET A 272 -8.03 -4.18 7.83
N ALA A 273 -8.43 -4.60 6.62
CA ALA A 273 -7.72 -4.37 5.35
C ALA A 273 -6.20 -4.65 5.41
N PRO A 274 -5.76 -5.81 5.96
CA PRO A 274 -4.35 -6.06 6.28
C PRO A 274 -3.43 -6.17 5.06
N THR A 275 -3.98 -6.29 3.85
CA THR A 275 -3.24 -6.30 2.58
C THR A 275 -3.02 -4.90 2.00
N LEU A 276 -3.78 -3.90 2.48
CA LEU A 276 -3.71 -2.51 2.01
C LEU A 276 -3.01 -1.58 3.01
N VAL A 277 -3.11 -1.89 4.30
CA VAL A 277 -2.59 -1.05 5.39
C VAL A 277 -1.87 -1.91 6.42
N ASP A 278 -0.68 -1.48 6.83
CA ASP A 278 0.09 -2.15 7.87
C ASP A 278 -0.70 -2.28 9.18
N LEU A 279 -0.63 -3.47 9.80
CA LEU A 279 -1.26 -3.71 11.09
C LEU A 279 -0.73 -2.75 12.16
N GLY A 280 -1.65 -2.07 12.84
CA GLY A 280 -1.32 -1.06 13.85
C GLY A 280 -0.98 0.31 13.30
N HIS A 281 -1.08 0.53 11.98
CA HIS A 281 -0.89 1.85 11.37
C HIS A 281 -1.99 2.82 11.81
N MET A 282 -1.59 4.06 12.09
CA MET A 282 -2.47 5.15 12.49
C MET A 282 -2.15 6.37 11.63
N ASN A 283 -3.17 6.90 10.94
CA ASN A 283 -3.02 8.10 10.12
C ASN A 283 -3.40 9.35 10.94
N PRO A 284 -2.48 10.29 11.19
CA PRO A 284 -2.78 11.50 11.96
C PRO A 284 -3.88 12.37 11.34
N GLY A 285 -3.92 12.51 10.01
CA GLY A 285 -4.95 13.27 9.30
C GLY A 285 -6.35 12.66 9.47
N ARG A 286 -6.45 11.33 9.53
CA ARG A 286 -7.72 10.66 9.82
C ARG A 286 -8.17 10.87 11.26
N TRP A 287 -7.26 10.83 12.23
CA TRP A 287 -7.57 11.20 13.62
C TRP A 287 -8.01 12.66 13.75
N GLN A 288 -7.41 13.57 12.98
CA GLN A 288 -7.84 14.97 12.91
C GLN A 288 -9.30 15.07 12.43
N HIS A 289 -9.63 14.41 11.32
CA HIS A 289 -10.99 14.39 10.76
C HIS A 289 -12.03 13.79 11.71
N ILE A 290 -11.68 12.72 12.43
CA ILE A 290 -12.51 12.13 13.49
C ILE A 290 -12.77 13.16 14.60
N GLY A 291 -11.72 13.87 15.04
CA GLY A 291 -11.83 14.94 16.03
C GLY A 291 -12.74 16.09 15.56
N GLU A 292 -12.60 16.52 14.31
CA GLU A 292 -13.45 17.55 13.70
C GLU A 292 -14.92 17.11 13.64
N THR A 293 -15.18 15.84 13.33
CA THR A 293 -16.53 15.27 13.35
C THR A 293 -17.10 15.30 14.78
N PHE A 294 -16.32 14.94 15.80
CA PHE A 294 -16.76 15.08 17.19
C PHE A 294 -17.03 16.53 17.59
N ALA A 295 -16.22 17.48 17.13
CA ALA A 295 -16.41 18.90 17.38
C ALA A 295 -17.69 19.43 16.71
N ALA A 296 -17.97 19.00 15.48
CA ALA A 296 -19.21 19.33 14.75
C ALA A 296 -20.46 18.81 15.47
N LEU A 297 -20.36 17.64 16.11
CA LEU A 297 -21.41 17.06 16.96
C LEU A 297 -21.50 17.68 18.37
N GLY A 298 -20.70 18.70 18.68
CA GLY A 298 -20.67 19.35 20.00
C GLY A 298 -20.09 18.48 21.12
N MET A 299 -19.36 17.40 20.80
CA MET A 299 -18.82 16.45 21.77
C MET A 299 -17.40 16.78 22.26
N GLY A 300 -16.71 17.69 21.56
CA GLY A 300 -15.32 18.06 21.83
C GLY A 300 -15.00 19.51 21.46
N PRO A 301 -13.77 19.98 21.76
CA PRO A 301 -13.32 21.33 21.44
C PRO A 301 -13.20 21.55 19.93
N LYS A 302 -13.34 22.80 19.47
CA LYS A 302 -13.18 23.18 18.04
C LYS A 302 -11.77 22.96 17.50
N LYS A 303 -10.75 23.07 18.36
CA LYS A 303 -9.36 22.82 18.00
C LYS A 303 -8.99 21.41 18.44
N ILE A 304 -8.58 20.59 17.49
CA ILE A 304 -8.14 19.21 17.75
C ILE A 304 -6.62 19.23 17.92
N ASP A 305 -6.18 18.87 19.12
CA ASP A 305 -4.78 18.63 19.44
C ASP A 305 -4.58 17.12 19.59
N LEU A 306 -3.54 16.60 18.95
CA LEU A 306 -3.17 15.18 18.97
C LEU A 306 -1.84 14.94 19.68
N ASP A 307 -1.23 15.97 20.28
CA ASP A 307 0.07 15.82 20.92
C ASP A 307 0.00 14.89 22.15
N GLY A 308 0.91 13.91 22.16
CA GLY A 308 0.93 12.82 23.14
C GLY A 308 -0.28 11.88 23.09
N PHE A 309 -1.16 11.98 22.07
CA PHE A 309 -2.23 11.02 21.82
C PHE A 309 -1.78 9.85 20.95
N LEU A 310 -1.01 10.12 19.89
CA LEU A 310 -0.50 9.09 18.99
C LEU A 310 0.87 8.60 19.45
N TYR A 311 1.00 7.28 19.64
CA TYR A 311 2.27 6.65 19.97
C TYR A 311 3.20 6.61 18.76
N ASP A 312 4.42 7.13 18.93
CA ASP A 312 5.49 7.05 17.94
C ASP A 312 6.60 6.10 18.44
N PRO A 313 6.76 4.91 17.82
CA PRO A 313 7.78 3.94 18.21
C PRO A 313 9.21 4.40 17.93
N ASN A 314 9.44 5.34 17.01
CA ASN A 314 10.78 5.82 16.67
C ASN A 314 11.28 6.86 17.70
N ARG A 315 10.37 7.71 18.19
CA ARG A 315 10.66 8.70 19.23
C ARG A 315 11.07 8.05 20.55
N THR A 316 10.48 6.91 20.92
CA THR A 316 10.84 6.20 22.15
C THR A 316 12.22 5.56 22.08
N VAL A 317 12.57 4.90 20.97
CA VAL A 317 13.91 4.32 20.75
C VAL A 317 15.01 5.38 20.78
N PHE A 318 14.76 6.54 20.17
CA PHE A 318 15.69 7.67 20.20
C PHE A 318 15.91 8.20 21.63
N ASN A 319 14.83 8.41 22.38
CA ASN A 319 14.90 8.91 23.76
C ASN A 319 15.62 7.95 24.70
N GLU A 320 15.41 6.63 24.56
CA GLU A 320 16.10 5.63 25.38
C GLU A 320 17.60 5.59 25.09
N ARG A 321 18.01 5.58 23.81
CA ARG A 321 19.42 5.67 23.44
C ARG A 321 20.06 6.95 23.96
N MET A 322 19.37 8.08 23.84
CA MET A 322 19.86 9.36 24.35
C MET A 322 20.01 9.36 25.88
N ARG A 323 19.04 8.78 26.61
CA ARG A 323 19.11 8.64 28.07
C ARG A 323 20.26 7.70 28.49
N GLN A 324 20.48 6.60 27.77
CA GLN A 324 21.62 5.70 28.01
C GLN A 324 22.95 6.42 27.76
N LEU A 325 23.07 7.19 26.69
CA LEU A 325 24.25 8.01 26.42
C LEU A 325 24.48 9.05 27.52
N ILE A 326 23.43 9.73 28.00
CA ILE A 326 23.52 10.66 29.12
C ILE A 326 23.98 9.95 30.39
N TRP A 327 23.44 8.76 30.70
CA TRP A 327 23.90 7.97 31.84
C TRP A 327 25.36 7.53 31.70
N TRP A 328 25.79 7.09 30.53
CA TRP A 328 27.20 6.77 30.26
C TRP A 328 28.10 7.99 30.41
N MET A 329 27.65 9.17 29.98
CA MET A 329 28.38 10.42 30.20
C MET A 329 28.47 10.79 31.69
N VAL A 330 27.39 10.61 32.46
CA VAL A 330 27.39 10.85 33.92
C VAL A 330 28.27 9.83 34.65
N ILE A 331 28.21 8.55 34.28
CA ILE A 331 29.07 7.49 34.84
C ILE A 331 30.53 7.77 34.49
N ALA A 332 30.84 8.14 33.24
CA ALA A 332 32.18 8.52 32.83
C ALA A 332 32.67 9.75 33.60
N ALA A 333 31.83 10.78 33.76
CA ALA A 333 32.16 11.97 34.55
C ALA A 333 32.36 11.63 36.04
N ALA A 334 31.55 10.75 36.60
CA ALA A 334 31.69 10.27 37.98
C ALA A 334 32.94 9.40 38.16
N LEU A 335 33.30 8.57 37.18
CA LEU A 335 34.54 7.78 37.16
C LEU A 335 35.75 8.69 37.02
N VAL A 336 35.69 9.72 36.17
CA VAL A 336 36.74 10.74 36.05
C VAL A 336 36.85 11.54 37.34
N GLY A 337 35.74 11.93 37.95
CA GLY A 337 35.72 12.62 39.25
C GLY A 337 36.27 11.75 40.38
N LEU A 338 35.89 10.47 40.42
CA LEU A 338 36.41 9.50 41.38
C LEU A 338 37.89 9.22 41.13
N LEU A 339 38.32 9.13 39.87
CA LEU A 339 39.71 8.98 39.47
C LEU A 339 40.51 10.22 39.88
N LEU A 340 39.99 11.42 39.69
CA LEU A 340 40.62 12.67 40.13
C LEU A 340 40.69 12.73 41.66
N LEU A 341 39.64 12.36 42.38
CA LEU A 341 39.66 12.28 43.85
C LEU A 341 40.62 11.20 44.34
N LEU A 342 40.70 10.06 43.67
CA LEU A 342 41.67 9.01 43.93
C LEU A 342 43.09 9.50 43.63
N LEU A 343 43.31 10.23 42.54
CA LEU A 343 44.60 10.81 42.19
C LEU A 343 44.99 11.87 43.20
N VAL A 344 44.08 12.74 43.64
CA VAL A 344 44.34 13.74 44.68
C VAL A 344 44.60 13.06 46.03
N ALA A 345 43.81 12.05 46.41
CA ALA A 345 44.02 11.29 47.63
C ALA A 345 45.31 10.47 47.58
N LEU A 346 45.64 9.88 46.43
CA LEU A 346 46.87 9.12 46.19
C LEU A 346 48.07 10.06 46.20
N ASN A 347 47.98 11.22 45.54
CA ASN A 347 49.02 12.24 45.54
C ASN A 347 49.20 12.85 46.94
N TRP A 348 48.13 13.04 47.70
CA TRP A 348 48.19 13.46 49.09
C TRP A 348 48.80 12.38 50.01
N ARG A 349 48.48 11.10 49.77
CA ARG A 349 49.02 9.95 50.51
C ARG A 349 50.46 9.61 50.10
N LEU A 350 50.82 9.83 48.85
CA LEU A 350 52.17 9.74 48.30
C LEU A 350 53.02 10.88 48.83
N ASN A 351 52.58 12.13 48.79
CA ASN A 351 53.30 13.25 49.41
C ASN A 351 53.49 13.05 50.92
N ARG A 352 52.55 12.40 51.61
CA ARG A 352 52.71 11.99 53.02
C ARG A 352 53.66 10.80 53.25
N LYS A 353 53.87 9.93 52.25
CA LYS A 353 54.76 8.75 52.33
C LYS A 353 56.14 8.97 51.69
N VAL A 354 56.26 9.98 50.82
CA VAL A 354 57.50 10.40 50.14
C VAL A 354 58.35 11.28 51.05
N SER A 355 57.80 11.71 52.19
CA SER A 355 58.62 12.09 53.33
C SER A 355 59.13 10.82 54.03
N ALA A 356 60.40 10.51 53.79
CA ALA A 356 61.24 9.46 54.38
C ALA A 356 61.29 8.08 53.65
N HIS A 357 62.28 7.96 52.74
CA HIS A 357 63.02 6.73 52.37
C HIS A 357 62.39 5.62 51.48
N ALA A 358 61.79 5.92 50.32
CA ALA A 358 61.30 4.82 49.45
C ALA A 358 61.37 5.07 47.92
N LEU A 359 62.57 5.20 47.33
CA LEU A 359 62.72 5.35 45.87
C LEU A 359 63.25 4.10 45.13
N GLU A 360 63.77 3.08 45.82
CA GLU A 360 64.53 2.01 45.12
C GLU A 360 63.77 0.68 44.93
N LEU A 361 62.82 0.35 45.82
CA LEU A 361 62.13 -0.96 45.82
C LEU A 361 60.83 -1.04 45.02
N ALA A 362 60.24 0.11 44.63
CA ALA A 362 58.93 0.15 43.95
C ALA A 362 59.00 -0.13 42.44
N GLU A 363 60.08 0.29 41.77
CA GLU A 363 60.22 0.13 40.31
C GLU A 363 60.47 -1.31 39.86
N ARG A 364 61.08 -2.15 40.71
CA ARG A 364 61.31 -3.56 40.38
C ARG A 364 60.02 -4.39 40.36
N LYS A 365 59.16 -4.21 41.37
CA LYS A 365 57.88 -4.94 41.46
C LYS A 365 56.85 -4.49 40.42
N HIS A 366 56.85 -3.21 40.05
CA HIS A 366 55.92 -2.69 39.05
C HIS A 366 56.25 -3.21 37.64
N ARG A 367 57.55 -3.32 37.30
CA ARG A 367 58.00 -3.94 36.04
C ARG A 367 57.60 -5.42 35.94
N GLU A 368 57.79 -6.18 37.01
CA GLU A 368 57.48 -7.62 37.05
C GLU A 368 55.99 -7.91 36.86
N ILE A 369 55.11 -7.12 37.48
CA ILE A 369 53.65 -7.28 37.36
C ILE A 369 53.16 -6.86 35.97
N SER A 370 53.66 -5.76 35.42
CA SER A 370 53.27 -5.28 34.08
C SER A 370 53.65 -6.28 32.98
N LEU A 371 54.85 -6.86 33.04
CA LEU A 371 55.28 -7.89 32.08
C LEU A 371 54.37 -9.14 32.15
N ARG A 372 53.97 -9.55 33.35
CA ARG A 372 53.10 -10.71 33.54
C ARG A 372 51.67 -10.47 33.04
N LEU A 373 51.15 -9.25 33.17
CA LEU A 373 49.84 -8.88 32.64
C LEU A 373 49.83 -8.80 31.11
N LEU A 374 50.87 -8.22 30.50
CA LEU A 374 51.01 -8.17 29.05
C LEU A 374 51.13 -9.58 28.44
N SER A 375 51.95 -10.44 29.03
CA SER A 375 52.07 -11.84 28.60
C SER A 375 50.73 -12.59 28.69
N LYS A 376 49.99 -12.46 29.79
CA LYS A 376 48.66 -13.09 29.92
C LYS A 376 47.61 -12.51 28.98
N ALA A 377 47.67 -11.22 28.66
CA ALA A 377 46.74 -10.60 27.71
C ALA A 377 46.96 -11.14 26.29
N VAL A 378 48.20 -11.34 25.88
CA VAL A 378 48.55 -11.94 24.57
C VAL A 378 48.17 -13.42 24.52
N GLU A 379 48.40 -14.19 25.59
CA GLU A 379 48.06 -15.62 25.65
C GLU A 379 46.54 -15.89 25.57
N ASN A 380 45.71 -15.01 26.13
CA ASN A 380 44.24 -15.17 26.12
C ASN A 380 43.55 -14.38 24.99
N SER A 381 44.32 -13.78 24.08
CA SER A 381 43.77 -13.10 22.90
C SER A 381 43.14 -14.10 21.95
N HIS A 382 42.01 -13.72 21.33
CA HIS A 382 41.36 -14.51 20.28
C HIS A 382 42.06 -14.33 18.92
N SER A 383 42.86 -13.27 18.77
CA SER A 383 43.74 -13.07 17.61
C SER A 383 45.02 -13.87 17.81
N GLY A 384 45.42 -14.60 16.77
CA GLY A 384 46.68 -15.32 16.73
C GLY A 384 47.84 -14.33 16.72
N VAL A 385 48.82 -14.53 17.60
CA VAL A 385 50.06 -13.73 17.67
C VAL A 385 51.25 -14.65 17.46
N LEU A 386 52.08 -14.32 16.46
CA LEU A 386 53.35 -14.98 16.17
C LEU A 386 54.48 -13.94 16.21
N ILE A 387 55.56 -14.24 16.92
CA ILE A 387 56.77 -13.41 16.98
C ILE A 387 57.93 -14.20 16.38
N ILE A 388 58.64 -13.59 15.45
CA ILE A 388 59.87 -14.14 14.84
C ILE A 388 61.05 -13.21 15.11
N ASP A 389 62.26 -13.75 15.08
CA ASP A 389 63.49 -12.96 15.13
C ASP A 389 63.88 -12.38 13.75
N SER A 390 64.97 -11.60 13.70
CA SER A 390 65.51 -11.02 12.46
C SER A 390 66.03 -12.06 11.45
N SER A 391 66.16 -13.33 11.83
CA SER A 391 66.55 -14.46 10.97
C SER A 391 65.34 -15.29 10.53
N GLU A 392 64.13 -14.74 10.71
CA GLU A 392 62.84 -15.36 10.40
C GLU A 392 62.50 -16.61 11.22
N LYS A 393 63.22 -16.88 12.31
CA LYS A 393 62.93 -18.01 13.19
C LYS A 393 61.83 -17.66 14.17
N VAL A 394 60.91 -18.59 14.42
CA VAL A 394 59.82 -18.40 15.39
C VAL A 394 60.36 -18.37 16.83
N VAL A 395 60.04 -17.30 17.53
CA VAL A 395 60.39 -17.07 18.94
C VAL A 395 59.20 -17.34 19.86
N TYR A 396 57.99 -16.99 19.42
CA TYR A 396 56.78 -17.16 20.22
C TYR A 396 55.54 -17.30 19.35
N ALA A 397 54.60 -18.14 19.79
CA ALA A 397 53.24 -18.22 19.24
C ALA A 397 52.25 -18.35 20.41
N ASN A 398 51.17 -17.58 20.38
CA ASN A 398 50.12 -17.71 21.38
C ASN A 398 49.17 -18.89 21.07
N PRO A 399 48.36 -19.36 22.03
CA PRO A 399 47.44 -20.47 21.82
C PRO A 399 46.49 -20.30 20.62
N ALA A 400 45.98 -19.08 20.38
CA ALA A 400 45.11 -18.80 19.25
C ALA A 400 45.83 -19.00 17.90
N PHE A 401 47.11 -18.62 17.78
CA PHE A 401 47.89 -18.85 16.57
C PHE A 401 48.14 -20.35 16.35
N CYS A 402 48.47 -21.08 17.42
CA CYS A 402 48.65 -22.53 17.40
C CYS A 402 47.38 -23.26 16.93
N GLU A 403 46.20 -22.84 17.40
CA GLU A 403 44.92 -23.38 16.94
C GLU A 403 44.65 -23.08 15.46
N GLN A 404 44.97 -21.86 15.01
CA GLN A 404 44.79 -21.45 13.61
C GLN A 404 45.68 -22.25 12.65
N CYS A 405 46.95 -22.48 12.99
CA CYS A 405 47.87 -23.25 12.14
C CYS A 405 47.88 -24.77 12.43
N GLY A 406 47.20 -25.22 13.49
CA GLY A 406 47.10 -26.61 13.94
C GLY A 406 48.41 -27.26 14.35
N LEU A 407 49.35 -26.47 14.85
CA LEU A 407 50.66 -26.91 15.34
C LEU A 407 50.82 -26.48 16.78
N ASP A 408 51.55 -27.24 17.60
CA ASP A 408 51.82 -26.82 18.96
C ASP A 408 52.95 -25.77 19.05
N ALA A 409 53.03 -25.06 20.18
CA ALA A 409 54.04 -24.01 20.34
C ALA A 409 55.50 -24.52 20.24
N PRO A 410 55.87 -25.69 20.82
CA PRO A 410 57.19 -26.27 20.63
C PRO A 410 57.55 -26.59 19.16
N GLU A 411 56.60 -27.14 18.39
CA GLU A 411 56.75 -27.41 16.96
C GLU A 411 57.00 -26.11 16.20
N LEU A 412 56.18 -25.08 16.43
CA LEU A 412 56.33 -23.78 15.78
C LEU A 412 57.67 -23.12 16.10
N GLN A 413 58.13 -23.14 17.35
CA GLN A 413 59.42 -22.55 17.78
C GLN A 413 60.65 -23.24 17.16
N SER A 414 60.48 -24.44 16.59
CA SER A 414 61.52 -25.14 15.84
C SER A 414 61.57 -24.77 14.34
N MET A 415 60.57 -24.03 13.85
CA MET A 415 60.38 -23.70 12.44
C MET A 415 60.88 -22.31 12.05
N ASN A 416 61.12 -22.14 10.75
CA ASN A 416 61.34 -20.85 10.11
C ASN A 416 60.03 -20.32 9.50
N LEU A 417 59.89 -19.01 9.30
CA LEU A 417 58.67 -18.38 8.75
C LEU A 417 58.24 -19.02 7.41
N SER A 418 59.20 -19.42 6.58
CA SER A 418 58.96 -20.11 5.31
C SER A 418 58.23 -21.44 5.46
N ASP A 419 58.42 -22.15 6.58
CA ASP A 419 57.74 -23.41 6.86
C ASP A 419 56.34 -23.17 7.43
N VAL A 420 56.19 -22.15 8.29
CA VAL A 420 54.88 -21.70 8.82
C VAL A 420 53.95 -21.24 7.69
N ARG A 421 54.50 -20.59 6.64
CA ARG A 421 53.75 -20.16 5.45
C ARG A 421 53.04 -21.30 4.68
N ARG A 422 53.41 -22.56 4.93
CA ARG A 422 52.73 -23.73 4.34
C ARG A 422 51.39 -24.05 5.01
N TYR A 423 51.21 -23.58 6.25
CA TYR A 423 50.04 -23.86 7.09
C TYR A 423 49.16 -22.64 7.31
N LEU A 424 49.67 -21.44 7.09
CA LEU A 424 48.90 -20.20 7.15
C LEU A 424 49.51 -19.18 6.17
N ALA A 425 48.69 -18.59 5.31
CA ALA A 425 49.17 -17.58 4.36
C ALA A 425 49.58 -16.31 5.13
N LEU A 426 50.89 -16.08 5.26
CA LEU A 426 51.47 -14.89 5.89
C LEU A 426 52.18 -14.04 4.83
N PRO A 427 52.08 -12.70 4.89
CA PRO A 427 52.68 -11.81 3.90
C PRO A 427 54.20 -11.94 3.87
N GLU A 428 54.80 -11.63 2.72
CA GLU A 428 56.25 -11.49 2.58
C GLU A 428 56.76 -10.29 3.39
N ILE A 429 57.95 -10.46 3.98
CA ILE A 429 58.64 -9.36 4.66
C ILE A 429 59.53 -8.70 3.61
N ASP A 430 59.05 -7.63 2.96
CA ASP A 430 59.93 -6.82 2.11
C ASP A 430 60.68 -5.81 2.99
N SER A 431 61.99 -6.03 3.12
CA SER A 431 62.88 -5.17 3.89
C SER A 431 62.94 -3.73 3.35
N ARG A 432 62.51 -3.49 2.10
CA ARG A 432 62.49 -2.15 1.45
C ARG A 432 61.27 -1.30 1.81
N CYS A 433 60.20 -1.89 2.35
CA CYS A 433 59.01 -1.14 2.72
C CYS A 433 59.19 -0.32 4.01
N TRP A 434 60.18 -0.67 4.85
CA TRP A 434 60.32 -0.13 6.21
C TRP A 434 61.41 0.94 6.37
N GLU A 435 62.00 1.41 5.26
CA GLU A 435 62.85 2.59 5.23
C GLU A 435 62.02 3.88 5.40
N GLY A 436 61.65 4.21 6.64
CA GLY A 436 61.35 5.59 7.03
C GLY A 436 59.93 5.94 7.48
N SER A 437 59.02 5.00 7.70
CA SER A 437 57.74 5.29 8.35
C SER A 437 57.31 4.18 9.31
N ALA A 438 57.23 4.51 10.59
CA ALA A 438 56.71 3.65 11.65
C ALA A 438 55.16 3.63 11.71
N GLU A 439 54.49 4.21 10.71
CA GLU A 439 53.03 4.34 10.65
C GLU A 439 52.41 3.34 9.68
N LEU A 440 51.60 2.45 10.25
CA LEU A 440 50.63 1.54 9.64
C LEU A 440 51.18 0.37 8.80
N ALA A 441 51.35 -0.77 9.47
CA ALA A 441 51.12 -2.06 8.82
C ALA A 441 49.65 -2.13 8.39
N VAL A 442 49.37 -1.91 7.10
CA VAL A 442 48.02 -2.10 6.57
C VAL A 442 47.68 -3.59 6.71
N PRO A 443 46.64 -3.96 7.49
CA PRO A 443 46.23 -5.35 7.60
C PRO A 443 45.83 -5.87 6.22
N VAL A 444 46.41 -7.00 5.82
CA VAL A 444 46.14 -7.66 4.53
C VAL A 444 45.13 -8.78 4.77
N GLU A 445 44.06 -8.80 3.98
CA GLU A 445 43.10 -9.90 3.98
C GLU A 445 43.55 -10.98 3.00
N VAL A 446 43.75 -12.20 3.50
CA VAL A 446 44.18 -13.35 2.71
C VAL A 446 43.26 -14.54 2.96
N LYS A 447 43.08 -15.36 1.93
CA LYS A 447 42.36 -16.63 2.08
C LYS A 447 43.38 -17.71 2.42
N GLY A 448 43.38 -18.15 3.68
CA GLY A 448 44.28 -19.17 4.20
C GLY A 448 43.62 -20.53 4.29
N ARG A 449 44.40 -21.59 4.11
CA ARG A 449 43.98 -22.96 4.42
C ARG A 449 44.45 -23.32 5.81
N PHE A 450 43.55 -23.76 6.67
CA PHE A 450 43.83 -24.15 8.05
C PHE A 450 44.20 -25.64 8.12
N ALA A 451 44.76 -26.07 9.25
CA ALA A 451 45.18 -27.46 9.45
C ALA A 451 44.05 -28.49 9.35
N ASP A 452 42.81 -28.08 9.64
CA ASP A 452 41.60 -28.88 9.46
C ASP A 452 41.18 -29.04 7.98
N GLY A 453 41.92 -28.45 7.04
CA GLY A 453 41.64 -28.44 5.61
C GLY A 453 40.62 -27.39 5.17
N SER A 454 40.06 -26.60 6.10
CA SER A 454 39.11 -25.55 5.77
C SER A 454 39.79 -24.32 5.18
N GLU A 455 39.11 -23.65 4.24
CA GLU A 455 39.55 -22.34 3.73
C GLU A 455 38.78 -21.23 4.45
N ARG A 456 39.53 -20.31 5.06
CA ARG A 456 38.98 -19.19 5.85
C ARG A 456 39.64 -17.88 5.46
N TRP A 457 38.91 -16.79 5.59
CA TRP A 457 39.45 -15.45 5.42
C TRP A 457 40.16 -15.02 6.69
N VAL A 458 41.43 -14.62 6.57
CA VAL A 458 42.26 -14.18 7.68
C VAL A 458 42.78 -12.78 7.39
N GLN A 459 42.66 -11.89 8.35
CA GLN A 459 43.30 -10.58 8.32
C GLN A 459 44.64 -10.68 9.05
N VAL A 460 45.73 -10.33 8.37
CA VAL A 460 47.10 -10.43 8.89
C VAL A 460 47.76 -9.05 8.88
N ALA A 461 48.35 -8.65 10.01
CA ALA A 461 49.19 -7.46 10.11
C ALA A 461 50.57 -7.83 10.66
N VAL A 462 51.62 -7.14 10.19
CA VAL A 462 53.01 -7.38 10.60
C VAL A 462 53.63 -6.09 11.09
N SER A 463 54.15 -6.09 12.32
CA SER A 463 54.81 -4.92 12.92
C SER A 463 56.25 -5.25 13.31
N PRO A 464 57.26 -4.47 12.88
CA PRO A 464 58.64 -4.65 13.31
C PRO A 464 58.86 -4.10 14.73
N ILE A 465 59.72 -4.76 15.51
CA ILE A 465 60.23 -4.29 16.80
C ILE A 465 61.67 -3.83 16.61
N LEU A 466 61.92 -2.53 16.75
CA LEU A 466 63.23 -1.91 16.59
C LEU A 466 64.02 -1.95 17.91
N GLU A 467 65.33 -2.21 17.84
CA GLU A 467 66.23 -2.20 19.00
C GLU A 467 67.04 -0.90 19.08
N TYR A 468 66.73 -0.08 20.08
CA TYR A 468 67.50 1.14 20.37
C TYR A 468 68.49 0.85 21.51
N PRO A 469 69.80 1.10 21.34
CA PRO A 469 70.76 1.05 22.45
C PRO A 469 70.36 2.07 23.53
N ASP A 470 70.58 1.73 24.81
CA ASP A 470 70.18 2.46 26.04
C ASP A 470 70.65 3.94 26.17
N GLN A 471 71.22 4.54 25.13
CA GLN A 471 71.61 5.94 25.07
C GLN A 471 70.73 6.70 24.08
N GLY A 472 69.69 7.37 24.60
CA GLY A 472 69.02 8.56 24.05
C GLY A 472 68.79 8.64 22.52
N VAL A 473 67.52 8.78 22.13
CA VAL A 473 66.99 8.89 20.75
C VAL A 473 67.59 10.02 19.88
N GLU A 474 68.47 10.87 20.42
CA GLU A 474 68.90 12.13 19.76
C GLU A 474 70.14 12.05 18.84
N LEU A 475 70.72 10.89 18.53
CA LEU A 475 71.97 10.87 17.73
C LEU A 475 72.17 9.78 16.68
N TYR A 476 71.12 9.11 16.20
CA TYR A 476 71.25 8.15 15.09
C TYR A 476 70.64 8.68 13.80
N ARG A 477 71.48 8.79 12.75
CA ARG A 477 71.08 9.09 11.36
C ARG A 477 70.63 7.84 10.59
N GLU A 478 70.79 6.65 11.17
CA GLU A 478 70.36 5.38 10.56
C GLU A 478 69.23 4.76 11.40
N PRO A 479 68.22 4.13 10.76
CA PRO A 479 67.15 3.46 11.47
C PRO A 479 67.72 2.34 12.35
N ALA A 480 67.23 2.26 13.59
CA ALA A 480 67.57 1.18 14.51
C ALA A 480 67.32 -0.19 13.86
N PRO A 481 68.20 -1.19 14.04
CA PRO A 481 68.01 -2.50 13.45
C PRO A 481 66.74 -3.16 14.00
N VAL A 482 66.03 -3.90 13.13
CA VAL A 482 64.86 -4.69 13.54
C VAL A 482 65.33 -5.90 14.34
N SER A 483 64.83 -6.06 15.55
CA SER A 483 65.11 -7.21 16.41
C SER A 483 64.14 -8.38 16.15
N HIS A 484 62.85 -8.08 16.00
CA HIS A 484 61.78 -9.06 15.87
C HIS A 484 60.66 -8.53 14.97
N TYR A 485 59.81 -9.43 14.47
CA TYR A 485 58.54 -9.09 13.83
C TYR A 485 57.37 -9.73 14.57
N VAL A 486 56.29 -8.98 14.76
CA VAL A 486 55.03 -9.47 15.36
C VAL A 486 53.97 -9.56 14.28
N PHE A 487 53.43 -10.76 14.08
CA PHE A 487 52.29 -11.04 13.23
C PHE A 487 51.03 -11.14 14.10
N SER A 488 49.97 -10.44 13.72
CA SER A 488 48.64 -10.63 14.30
C SER A 488 47.69 -11.17 13.23
N CYS A 489 46.95 -12.25 13.54
CA CYS A 489 46.06 -12.96 12.62
C CYS A 489 44.64 -13.08 13.21
N GLU A 490 43.63 -12.60 12.49
CA GLU A 490 42.21 -12.67 12.89
C GLU A 490 41.36 -13.36 11.82
N ASP A 491 40.51 -14.32 12.22
CA ASP A 491 39.54 -14.96 11.33
C ASP A 491 38.34 -14.01 11.08
N ILE A 492 38.22 -13.55 9.84
CA ILE A 492 37.16 -12.63 9.40
C ILE A 492 36.05 -13.33 8.59
N THR A 493 36.03 -14.68 8.57
CA THR A 493 35.08 -15.47 7.80
C THR A 493 33.61 -15.24 8.20
N PRO A 494 33.24 -15.19 9.50
CA PRO A 494 31.88 -14.85 9.91
C PRO A 494 31.43 -13.46 9.45
N GLN A 495 32.34 -12.48 9.51
CA GLN A 495 32.12 -11.09 9.10
C GLN A 495 31.85 -11.04 7.58
N LYS A 496 32.66 -11.72 6.76
CA LYS A 496 32.46 -11.82 5.31
C LYS A 496 31.12 -12.47 4.95
N LYS A 497 30.73 -13.57 5.61
CA LYS A 497 29.44 -14.24 5.38
C LYS A 497 28.23 -13.36 5.75
N SER A 498 28.32 -12.64 6.86
CA SER A 498 27.26 -11.71 7.28
C SER A 498 27.14 -10.52 6.32
N GLN A 499 28.27 -10.01 5.83
CA GLN A 499 28.31 -8.96 4.81
C GLN A 499 27.66 -9.42 3.50
N GLU A 500 28.01 -10.59 2.98
CA GLU A 500 27.41 -11.16 1.76
C GLU A 500 25.88 -11.34 1.89
N GLN A 501 25.38 -11.72 3.06
CA GLN A 501 23.94 -11.85 3.31
C GLN A 501 23.24 -10.49 3.36
N MET A 502 23.83 -9.49 4.01
CA MET A 502 23.28 -8.13 4.02
C MET A 502 23.25 -7.52 2.63
N GLU A 503 24.30 -7.72 1.84
CA GLU A 503 24.35 -7.28 0.44
C GLU A 503 23.24 -7.94 -0.40
N LYS A 504 23.00 -9.25 -0.22
CA LYS A 504 21.89 -9.94 -0.91
C LYS A 504 20.52 -9.38 -0.53
N LEU A 505 20.28 -9.07 0.74
CA LEU A 505 19.01 -8.50 1.21
C LEU A 505 18.78 -7.07 0.75
N ALA A 506 19.85 -6.28 0.60
CA ALA A 506 19.76 -4.90 0.16
C ALA A 506 19.62 -4.75 -1.36
N PHE A 507 20.24 -5.65 -2.12
CA PHE A 507 20.38 -5.50 -3.57
C PHE A 507 19.43 -6.36 -4.40
N TYR A 508 18.76 -7.38 -3.85
CA TYR A 508 17.88 -8.27 -4.60
C TYR A 508 16.45 -8.34 -4.03
N ASP A 509 15.47 -8.46 -4.93
CA ASP A 509 14.06 -8.67 -4.60
C ASP A 509 13.84 -10.07 -4.01
N GLN A 510 13.20 -10.16 -2.85
CA GLN A 510 13.07 -11.41 -2.10
C GLN A 510 12.09 -12.40 -2.73
N LEU A 511 11.11 -11.91 -3.50
CA LEU A 511 10.12 -12.79 -4.14
C LEU A 511 10.65 -13.40 -5.44
N THR A 512 11.26 -12.57 -6.29
CA THR A 512 11.64 -12.95 -7.66
C THR A 512 13.12 -13.27 -7.82
N GLY A 513 13.97 -12.88 -6.87
CA GLY A 513 15.43 -13.02 -6.95
C GLY A 513 16.08 -12.07 -7.97
N LEU A 514 15.31 -11.18 -8.59
CA LEU A 514 15.83 -10.14 -9.49
C LEU A 514 16.53 -9.02 -8.71
N GLU A 515 17.20 -8.14 -9.44
CA GLU A 515 17.78 -6.95 -8.81
C GLU A 515 16.68 -6.06 -8.22
N SER A 516 16.96 -5.47 -7.06
CA SER A 516 16.07 -4.51 -6.39
C SER A 516 16.16 -3.12 -7.03
N ARG A 517 15.23 -2.25 -6.66
CA ARG A 517 15.25 -0.83 -7.03
C ARG A 517 16.59 -0.13 -6.75
N LEU A 518 17.27 -0.48 -5.65
CA LEU A 518 18.56 0.12 -5.29
C LEU A 518 19.66 -0.30 -6.28
N LEU A 519 19.77 -1.61 -6.55
CA LEU A 519 20.79 -2.14 -7.45
C LEU A 519 20.53 -1.71 -8.90
N PHE A 520 19.26 -1.70 -9.33
CA PHE A 520 18.83 -1.14 -10.61
C PHE A 520 19.40 0.26 -10.86
N LYS A 521 19.23 1.17 -9.89
CA LYS A 521 19.70 2.56 -10.02
C LYS A 521 21.21 2.61 -10.23
N LEU A 522 21.96 1.87 -9.42
CA LEU A 522 23.42 1.79 -9.52
C LEU A 522 23.88 1.18 -10.86
N ARG A 523 23.17 0.16 -11.37
CA ARG A 523 23.46 -0.44 -12.68
C ARG A 523 23.20 0.54 -13.80
N LEU A 524 22.10 1.29 -13.74
CA LEU A 524 21.75 2.28 -14.75
C LEU A 524 22.76 3.43 -14.77
N GLU A 525 23.14 3.98 -13.61
CA GLU A 525 24.20 5.00 -13.50
C GLU A 525 25.50 4.52 -14.16
N ASN A 526 25.92 3.29 -13.87
CA ASN A 526 27.11 2.69 -14.47
C ASN A 526 26.98 2.46 -15.99
N ALA A 527 25.81 2.02 -16.45
CA ALA A 527 25.57 1.78 -17.87
C ALA A 527 25.62 3.11 -18.67
N LEU A 528 25.01 4.18 -18.15
CA LEU A 528 25.07 5.52 -18.76
C LEU A 528 26.49 6.08 -18.79
N ALA A 529 27.25 5.92 -17.69
CA ALA A 529 28.64 6.37 -17.63
C ALA A 529 29.56 5.63 -18.62
N ARG A 530 29.29 4.34 -18.87
CA ARG A 530 30.00 3.53 -19.87
C ARG A 530 29.59 3.91 -21.29
N SER A 531 28.28 4.03 -21.54
CA SER A 531 27.76 4.35 -22.87
C SER A 531 28.25 5.71 -23.37
N ALA A 532 28.33 6.70 -22.47
CA ALA A 532 28.89 8.02 -22.76
C ALA A 532 30.39 7.99 -23.12
N ARG A 533 31.17 7.08 -22.51
CA ARG A 533 32.61 6.93 -22.76
C ARG A 533 32.91 6.18 -24.06
N ASP A 534 32.16 5.12 -24.31
CA ASP A 534 32.41 4.19 -25.42
C ASP A 534 31.63 4.56 -26.69
N ASN A 535 30.92 5.70 -26.66
CA ASN A 535 30.03 6.18 -27.73
C ASN A 535 29.00 5.13 -28.18
N LYS A 536 28.41 4.44 -27.20
CA LYS A 536 27.34 3.45 -27.39
C LYS A 536 26.04 3.96 -26.80
N MET A 537 24.93 3.29 -27.12
CA MET A 537 23.62 3.58 -26.56
C MET A 537 23.29 2.62 -25.41
N THR A 538 22.42 3.07 -24.51
CA THR A 538 21.79 2.24 -23.47
C THR A 538 20.29 2.51 -23.51
N ALA A 539 19.50 1.45 -23.44
CA ALA A 539 18.04 1.54 -23.42
C ALA A 539 17.52 1.08 -22.07
N LEU A 540 16.52 1.80 -21.57
CA LEU A 540 15.75 1.45 -20.39
C LEU A 540 14.34 1.08 -20.82
N MET A 541 13.90 -0.10 -20.41
CA MET A 541 12.53 -0.56 -20.56
C MET A 541 11.83 -0.56 -19.19
N PHE A 542 10.67 0.07 -19.10
CA PHE A 542 9.71 -0.09 -18.01
C PHE A 542 8.60 -1.03 -18.45
N ILE A 543 8.29 -2.03 -17.63
CA ILE A 543 7.36 -3.11 -17.95
C ILE A 543 6.35 -3.22 -16.81
N ASP A 544 5.07 -3.16 -17.12
CA ASP A 544 3.99 -3.32 -16.15
C ASP A 544 3.01 -4.41 -16.59
N LEU A 545 2.56 -5.23 -15.65
CA LEU A 545 1.59 -6.29 -15.92
C LEU A 545 0.18 -5.71 -15.87
N ASP A 546 -0.47 -5.72 -17.03
CA ASP A 546 -1.79 -5.14 -17.17
C ASP A 546 -2.82 -5.90 -16.32
N LEU A 547 -3.60 -5.13 -15.55
CA LEU A 547 -4.69 -5.68 -14.73
C LEU A 547 -4.25 -6.78 -13.76
N PHE A 548 -2.98 -6.82 -13.36
CA PHE A 548 -2.47 -7.82 -12.40
C PHE A 548 -3.26 -7.83 -11.09
N LYS A 549 -3.77 -6.67 -10.67
CA LYS A 549 -4.70 -6.56 -9.54
C LYS A 549 -5.94 -7.46 -9.70
N LYS A 550 -6.51 -7.60 -10.91
CA LYS A 550 -7.64 -8.51 -11.15
C LYS A 550 -7.24 -9.97 -10.87
N ILE A 551 -6.00 -10.37 -11.12
CA ILE A 551 -5.50 -11.72 -10.79
C ILE A 551 -5.46 -11.91 -9.28
N ASN A 552 -4.92 -10.94 -8.54
CA ASN A 552 -4.92 -10.98 -7.06
C ASN A 552 -6.34 -11.00 -6.49
N ASP A 553 -7.24 -10.18 -7.04
CA ASP A 553 -8.62 -10.06 -6.56
C ASP A 553 -9.44 -11.35 -6.83
N HIS A 554 -9.17 -12.06 -7.94
CA HIS A 554 -9.90 -13.28 -8.31
C HIS A 554 -9.29 -14.56 -7.74
N TYR A 555 -7.96 -14.67 -7.67
CA TYR A 555 -7.25 -15.92 -7.35
C TYR A 555 -6.42 -15.84 -6.06
N GLY A 556 -6.33 -14.67 -5.43
CA GLY A 556 -5.55 -14.44 -4.23
C GLY A 556 -4.08 -14.10 -4.49
N HIS A 557 -3.43 -13.55 -3.47
CA HIS A 557 -2.04 -13.07 -3.59
C HIS A 557 -1.02 -14.19 -3.81
N ASP A 558 -1.24 -15.40 -3.29
CA ASP A 558 -0.32 -16.53 -3.48
C ASP A 558 -0.18 -16.91 -4.97
N VAL A 559 -1.29 -16.90 -5.70
CA VAL A 559 -1.29 -17.13 -7.16
C VAL A 559 -0.62 -15.96 -7.87
N GLY A 560 -0.88 -14.72 -7.44
CA GLY A 560 -0.20 -13.54 -7.95
C GLY A 560 1.33 -13.61 -7.79
N ASP A 561 1.80 -14.07 -6.64
CA ASP A 561 3.24 -14.22 -6.35
C ASP A 561 3.91 -15.25 -7.26
N GLU A 562 3.26 -16.38 -7.51
CA GLU A 562 3.77 -17.39 -8.47
C GLU A 562 3.76 -16.86 -9.92
N VAL A 563 2.74 -16.08 -10.30
CA VAL A 563 2.72 -15.38 -11.60
C VAL A 563 3.91 -14.42 -11.70
N LEU A 564 4.20 -13.63 -10.66
CA LEU A 564 5.33 -12.71 -10.64
C LEU A 564 6.69 -13.42 -10.76
N LYS A 565 6.86 -14.57 -10.10
CA LYS A 565 8.07 -15.41 -10.23
C LYS A 565 8.23 -15.96 -11.65
N ALA A 566 7.14 -16.43 -12.25
CA ALA A 566 7.15 -16.92 -13.63
C ALA A 566 7.48 -15.81 -14.63
N VAL A 567 6.92 -14.61 -14.43
CA VAL A 567 7.20 -13.43 -15.26
C VAL A 567 8.67 -13.01 -15.13
N ALA A 568 9.19 -12.90 -13.90
CA ALA A 568 10.60 -12.60 -13.65
C ALA A 568 11.55 -13.56 -14.38
N THR A 569 11.22 -14.85 -14.32
CA THR A 569 11.99 -15.92 -14.98
C THR A 569 11.97 -15.76 -16.49
N ARG A 570 10.80 -15.49 -17.08
CA ARG A 570 10.63 -15.27 -18.52
C ARG A 570 11.39 -14.06 -19.01
N ILE A 571 11.29 -12.91 -18.33
CA ILE A 571 12.05 -11.71 -18.70
C ILE A 571 13.55 -12.01 -18.67
N ARG A 572 14.04 -12.68 -17.62
CA ARG A 572 15.46 -13.00 -17.49
C ARG A 572 15.97 -13.96 -18.58
N GLN A 573 15.14 -14.90 -19.04
CA GLN A 573 15.49 -15.84 -20.12
C GLN A 573 15.48 -15.18 -21.51
N THR A 574 14.77 -14.06 -21.67
CA THR A 574 14.66 -13.35 -22.94
C THR A 574 15.83 -12.39 -23.20
N VAL A 575 16.49 -11.92 -22.14
CA VAL A 575 17.58 -10.92 -22.25
C VAL A 575 18.96 -11.57 -22.11
N ARG A 576 20.02 -10.83 -22.50
CA ARG A 576 21.40 -11.35 -22.41
C ARG A 576 21.90 -11.33 -20.97
N SER A 577 22.98 -12.07 -20.70
CA SER A 577 23.62 -12.08 -19.37
C SER A 577 24.11 -10.69 -18.91
N ASN A 578 24.53 -9.86 -19.86
CA ASN A 578 24.98 -8.48 -19.61
C ASN A 578 23.84 -7.48 -19.43
N ASP A 579 22.61 -7.83 -19.85
CA ASP A 579 21.44 -6.99 -19.63
C ASP A 579 20.98 -7.15 -18.19
N THR A 580 20.45 -6.07 -17.62
CA THR A 580 20.02 -6.05 -16.22
C THR A 580 18.51 -6.15 -16.16
N VAL A 581 17.98 -7.04 -15.30
CA VAL A 581 16.54 -7.16 -15.03
C VAL A 581 16.32 -6.90 -13.55
N ALA A 582 15.41 -5.97 -13.26
CA ALA A 582 15.07 -5.59 -11.90
C ALA A 582 13.55 -5.52 -11.70
N ARG A 583 13.13 -5.68 -10.45
CA ARG A 583 11.74 -5.45 -10.03
C ARG A 583 11.70 -4.21 -9.13
N ILE A 584 10.89 -3.22 -9.50
CA ILE A 584 10.89 -1.90 -8.84
C ILE A 584 9.84 -1.85 -7.73
N SER A 585 8.64 -2.33 -8.02
CA SER A 585 7.48 -2.37 -7.11
C SER A 585 6.46 -3.37 -7.65
N GLY A 586 5.63 -3.98 -6.79
CA GLY A 586 4.41 -4.69 -7.20
C GLY A 586 4.54 -5.53 -8.47
N ASP A 587 3.88 -5.07 -9.54
CA ASP A 587 3.79 -5.59 -10.89
C ASP A 587 4.69 -4.86 -11.92
N GLU A 588 5.67 -4.09 -11.47
CA GLU A 588 6.56 -3.29 -12.30
C GLU A 588 7.99 -3.87 -12.34
N PHE A 589 8.46 -4.11 -13.56
CA PHE A 589 9.79 -4.60 -13.89
C PHE A 589 10.52 -3.61 -14.78
N THR A 590 11.85 -3.65 -14.74
CA THR A 590 12.69 -2.85 -15.62
C THR A 590 13.79 -3.69 -16.26
N VAL A 591 14.13 -3.36 -17.51
CA VAL A 591 15.26 -3.97 -18.22
C VAL A 591 16.21 -2.88 -18.70
N ILE A 592 17.49 -3.02 -18.39
CA ILE A 592 18.57 -2.18 -18.93
C ILE A 592 19.28 -2.97 -20.00
N VAL A 593 19.17 -2.53 -21.25
CA VAL A 593 19.90 -3.09 -22.39
C VAL A 593 21.10 -2.20 -22.66
N SER A 594 22.30 -2.73 -22.42
CA SER A 594 23.55 -1.97 -22.52
C SER A 594 24.27 -2.26 -23.84
N ASP A 595 25.27 -1.44 -24.18
CA ASP A 595 26.16 -1.63 -25.34
C ASP A 595 25.42 -1.71 -26.69
N ILE A 596 24.36 -0.91 -26.86
CA ILE A 596 23.54 -0.91 -28.06
C ILE A 596 24.24 -0.12 -29.17
N VAL A 597 24.26 -0.71 -30.37
CA VAL A 597 24.77 -0.08 -31.60
C VAL A 597 23.64 0.37 -32.53
N ASP A 598 22.48 -0.30 -32.48
CA ASP A 598 21.31 -0.02 -33.32
C ASP A 598 20.00 -0.16 -32.52
N HIS A 599 19.08 0.81 -32.70
CA HIS A 599 17.73 0.82 -32.13
C HIS A 599 16.91 -0.43 -32.48
N THR A 600 17.20 -1.10 -33.61
CA THR A 600 16.50 -2.35 -33.99
C THR A 600 16.69 -3.47 -32.98
N VAL A 601 17.82 -3.50 -32.27
CA VAL A 601 18.11 -4.49 -31.22
C VAL A 601 17.16 -4.31 -30.04
N VAL A 602 16.91 -3.05 -29.65
CA VAL A 602 16.04 -2.72 -28.51
C VAL A 602 14.61 -3.11 -28.78
N ARG A 603 14.12 -2.83 -30.01
CA ARG A 603 12.77 -3.23 -30.43
C ARG A 603 12.60 -4.74 -30.38
N ARG A 604 13.57 -5.49 -30.92
CA ARG A 604 13.52 -6.95 -30.91
C ARG A 604 13.45 -7.53 -29.50
N VAL A 605 14.30 -7.04 -28.59
CA VAL A 605 14.29 -7.49 -27.19
C VAL A 605 12.94 -7.20 -26.52
N ALA A 606 12.35 -6.03 -26.76
CA ALA A 606 11.05 -5.68 -26.22
C ALA A 606 9.91 -6.56 -26.78
N GLU A 607 9.93 -6.83 -28.08
CA GLU A 607 8.98 -7.74 -28.73
C GLU A 607 9.13 -9.18 -28.23
N ASP A 608 10.37 -9.65 -28.05
CA ASP A 608 10.63 -10.98 -27.49
C ASP A 608 10.11 -11.09 -26.04
N ILE A 609 10.26 -10.04 -25.23
CA ILE A 609 9.73 -9.99 -23.87
C ILE A 609 8.20 -10.02 -23.92
N LEU A 610 7.57 -9.16 -24.73
CA LEU A 610 6.12 -9.12 -24.90
C LEU A 610 5.57 -10.50 -25.31
N ASN A 611 6.16 -11.13 -26.33
CA ASN A 611 5.76 -12.44 -26.84
C ASN A 611 6.01 -13.58 -25.84
N SER A 612 7.02 -13.47 -24.98
CA SER A 612 7.29 -14.43 -23.91
C SER A 612 6.24 -14.36 -22.81
N LEU A 613 5.84 -13.13 -22.43
CA LEU A 613 4.91 -12.88 -21.34
C LEU A 613 3.44 -13.12 -21.70
N THR A 614 3.05 -12.95 -22.97
CA THR A 614 1.68 -13.25 -23.44
C THR A 614 1.32 -14.74 -23.50
N LYS A 615 2.29 -15.64 -23.36
CA LYS A 615 2.03 -17.08 -23.27
C LYS A 615 1.37 -17.43 -21.92
N ALA A 616 0.46 -18.40 -21.90
CA ALA A 616 -0.17 -18.85 -20.66
C ALA A 616 0.87 -19.27 -19.60
N ILE A 617 0.66 -18.85 -18.36
CA ILE A 617 1.44 -19.22 -17.17
C ILE A 617 0.61 -20.24 -16.40
N ASN A 618 1.12 -21.46 -16.24
CA ASN A 618 0.44 -22.48 -15.45
C ASN A 618 0.80 -22.31 -13.97
N VAL A 619 -0.19 -22.02 -13.14
CA VAL A 619 -0.05 -21.97 -11.68
C VAL A 619 -1.07 -22.94 -11.09
N ALA A 620 -0.60 -23.93 -10.35
CA ALA A 620 -1.43 -24.95 -9.71
C ALA A 620 -2.44 -25.66 -10.66
N GLY A 621 -2.09 -25.84 -11.94
CA GLY A 621 -2.94 -26.50 -12.94
C GLY A 621 -3.92 -25.58 -13.66
N ILE A 622 -3.93 -24.28 -13.34
CA ILE A 622 -4.76 -23.26 -14.01
C ILE A 622 -3.86 -22.41 -14.92
N GLU A 623 -4.32 -22.18 -16.15
CA GLU A 623 -3.62 -21.33 -17.11
C GLU A 623 -4.04 -19.86 -16.94
N HIS A 624 -3.06 -19.01 -16.68
CA HIS A 624 -3.22 -17.55 -16.56
C HIS A 624 -2.58 -16.86 -17.75
N VAL A 625 -3.35 -16.08 -18.50
CA VAL A 625 -2.82 -15.21 -19.55
C VAL A 625 -2.66 -13.82 -18.99
N VAL A 626 -1.45 -13.28 -19.06
CA VAL A 626 -1.13 -11.90 -18.67
C VAL A 626 -0.77 -11.09 -19.90
N SER A 627 -1.20 -9.83 -19.96
CA SER A 627 -0.67 -8.87 -20.93
C SER A 627 0.25 -7.88 -20.22
N VAL A 628 1.16 -7.27 -20.99
CA VAL A 628 2.11 -6.29 -20.45
C VAL A 628 2.18 -5.04 -21.30
N SER A 629 2.41 -3.91 -20.64
CA SER A 629 2.68 -2.63 -21.29
C SER A 629 4.16 -2.28 -21.09
N ILE A 630 4.88 -2.02 -22.19
CA ILE A 630 6.34 -1.77 -22.18
C ILE A 630 6.64 -0.37 -22.71
N GLY A 631 7.31 0.45 -21.90
CA GLY A 631 7.82 1.77 -22.28
C GLY A 631 9.33 1.79 -22.41
N ILE A 632 9.86 2.43 -23.45
CA ILE A 632 11.30 2.40 -23.77
C ILE A 632 11.84 3.81 -23.91
N ALA A 633 12.95 4.12 -23.25
CA ALA A 633 13.75 5.33 -23.50
C ALA A 633 15.22 4.98 -23.72
N ILE A 634 15.91 5.73 -24.58
CA ILE A 634 17.27 5.44 -25.06
C ILE A 634 18.18 6.65 -24.84
N THR A 635 19.36 6.42 -24.26
CA THR A 635 20.44 7.42 -24.25
C THR A 635 21.31 7.30 -25.51
N PRO A 636 21.79 8.42 -26.08
CA PRO A 636 21.62 9.80 -25.62
C PRO A 636 20.42 10.55 -26.21
N SER A 637 19.61 9.92 -27.08
CA SER A 637 18.54 10.61 -27.83
C SER A 637 17.41 11.14 -26.95
N ASP A 638 17.08 10.39 -25.90
CA ASP A 638 15.90 10.66 -25.08
C ASP A 638 16.28 11.28 -23.73
N ALA A 639 17.46 10.96 -23.19
CA ALA A 639 18.03 11.55 -21.97
C ALA A 639 19.50 11.11 -21.76
N ASN A 640 20.26 11.86 -20.97
CA ASN A 640 21.64 11.54 -20.59
C ASN A 640 21.84 11.26 -19.10
N ASP A 641 20.78 11.43 -18.29
CA ASP A 641 20.80 11.20 -16.86
C ASP A 641 19.73 10.18 -16.44
N VAL A 642 19.96 9.53 -15.30
CA VAL A 642 19.11 8.45 -14.80
C VAL A 642 17.69 8.89 -14.54
N GLU A 643 17.49 10.08 -13.96
CA GLU A 643 16.18 10.56 -13.54
C GLU A 643 15.30 10.83 -14.76
N THR A 644 15.82 11.56 -15.74
CA THR A 644 15.10 11.88 -16.97
C THR A 644 14.84 10.63 -17.81
N LEU A 645 15.81 9.72 -17.94
CA LEU A 645 15.64 8.49 -18.71
C LEU A 645 14.58 7.56 -18.09
N THR A 646 14.59 7.43 -16.76
CA THR A 646 13.58 6.68 -15.99
C THR A 646 12.20 7.27 -16.23
N LYS A 647 12.07 8.59 -16.10
CA LYS A 647 10.81 9.30 -16.34
C LYS A 647 10.30 9.12 -17.77
N HIS A 648 11.18 9.19 -18.77
CA HIS A 648 10.79 9.04 -20.17
C HIS A 648 10.32 7.61 -20.49
N ALA A 649 10.99 6.59 -19.93
CA ALA A 649 10.56 5.19 -20.08
C ALA A 649 9.20 4.95 -19.40
N ASP A 650 8.97 5.51 -18.21
CA ASP A 650 7.69 5.44 -17.50
C ASP A 650 6.55 6.13 -18.28
N VAL A 651 6.78 7.34 -18.80
CA VAL A 651 5.80 8.04 -19.66
C VAL A 651 5.45 7.21 -20.91
N ALA A 652 6.45 6.60 -21.55
CA ALA A 652 6.22 5.72 -22.70
C ALA A 652 5.41 4.47 -22.32
N MET A 653 5.66 3.88 -21.14
CA MET A 653 4.94 2.70 -20.64
C MET A 653 3.48 3.05 -20.36
N TYR A 654 3.25 4.21 -19.73
CA TYR A 654 1.91 4.71 -19.50
C TYR A 654 1.16 4.93 -20.82
N GLN A 655 1.85 5.45 -21.85
CA GLN A 655 1.26 5.59 -23.18
C GLN A 655 0.92 4.22 -23.81
N ALA A 656 1.77 3.20 -23.64
CA ALA A 656 1.44 1.83 -24.05
C ALA A 656 0.16 1.31 -23.37
N LYS A 657 -0.04 1.60 -22.07
CA LYS A 657 -1.27 1.25 -21.35
C LYS A 657 -2.51 1.93 -21.94
N LYS A 658 -2.38 3.14 -22.46
CA LYS A 658 -3.49 3.91 -23.03
C LYS A 658 -3.80 3.52 -24.47
N SER A 659 -2.80 3.15 -25.25
CA SER A 659 -2.96 2.71 -26.65
C SER A 659 -3.55 1.30 -26.81
N GLY A 660 -4.25 0.78 -25.80
CA GLY A 660 -4.88 -0.53 -25.83
C GLY A 660 -4.22 -1.61 -24.96
N ARG A 661 -3.13 -1.28 -24.24
CA ARG A 661 -2.31 -2.22 -23.45
C ARG A 661 -1.65 -3.29 -24.34
N ASN A 662 -0.97 -4.26 -23.74
CA ASN A 662 -0.35 -5.37 -24.46
C ASN A 662 0.57 -4.93 -25.63
N GLY A 663 1.46 -3.96 -25.38
CA GLY A 663 2.20 -3.30 -26.44
C GLY A 663 3.50 -2.66 -25.99
N VAL A 664 4.33 -2.31 -26.98
CA VAL A 664 5.62 -1.66 -26.80
C VAL A 664 5.55 -0.23 -27.32
N GLN A 665 6.01 0.73 -26.54
CA GLN A 665 6.05 2.14 -26.91
C GLN A 665 7.44 2.72 -26.65
N PHE A 666 8.04 3.32 -27.68
CA PHE A 666 9.25 4.13 -27.55
C PHE A 666 8.86 5.55 -27.16
N PHE A 667 9.64 6.15 -26.27
CA PHE A 667 9.49 7.54 -25.89
C PHE A 667 9.63 8.45 -27.12
N SER A 668 8.76 9.45 -27.20
CA SER A 668 8.93 10.59 -28.10
C SER A 668 8.67 11.88 -27.33
N HIS A 669 9.33 12.96 -27.73
CA HIS A 669 9.18 14.26 -27.07
C HIS A 669 7.72 14.76 -27.06
N SER A 670 6.92 14.40 -28.08
CA SER A 670 5.48 14.67 -28.14
C SER A 670 4.67 14.01 -27.03
N MET A 671 5.16 12.93 -26.39
CA MET A 671 4.47 12.31 -25.24
C MET A 671 4.56 13.17 -23.98
N ASN A 672 5.70 13.85 -23.76
CA ASN A 672 5.84 14.80 -22.64
C ASN A 672 4.95 16.03 -22.83
N GLU A 673 4.72 16.44 -24.08
CA GLU A 673 3.75 17.48 -24.42
C GLU A 673 2.34 16.99 -24.13
N TRP A 674 1.97 15.78 -24.58
CA TRP A 674 0.65 15.22 -24.29
C TRP A 674 0.35 15.08 -22.79
N VAL A 675 1.29 14.61 -21.96
CA VAL A 675 1.08 14.53 -20.50
C VAL A 675 0.87 15.92 -19.88
N ARG A 676 1.63 16.93 -20.33
CA ARG A 676 1.45 18.33 -19.90
C ARG A 676 0.13 18.91 -20.39
N GLU A 677 -0.18 18.73 -21.66
CA GLU A 677 -1.40 19.19 -22.30
C GLU A 677 -2.62 18.55 -21.67
N LYS A 678 -2.58 17.27 -21.31
CA LYS A 678 -3.66 16.58 -20.60
C LYS A 678 -3.89 17.17 -19.23
N LYS A 679 -2.82 17.43 -18.45
CA LYS A 679 -2.94 18.06 -17.13
C LYS A 679 -3.48 19.49 -17.25
N GLN A 680 -3.04 20.23 -18.26
CA GLN A 680 -3.57 21.55 -18.56
C GLN A 680 -5.05 21.46 -18.96
N LEU A 681 -5.41 20.52 -19.82
CA LEU A 681 -6.78 20.32 -20.26
C LEU A 681 -7.70 19.89 -19.12
N GLU A 682 -7.21 19.13 -18.13
CA GLU A 682 -7.97 18.81 -16.91
C GLU A 682 -8.26 20.07 -16.10
N GLN A 683 -7.27 20.95 -15.96
CA GLN A 683 -7.43 22.24 -15.28
C GLN A 683 -8.41 23.14 -16.04
N ASP A 684 -8.23 23.28 -17.36
CA ASP A 684 -9.11 24.03 -18.25
C ASP A 684 -10.56 23.50 -18.14
N MET A 685 -10.74 22.18 -18.01
CA MET A 685 -12.06 21.55 -17.87
C MET A 685 -12.75 21.91 -16.54
N ARG A 686 -11.99 22.05 -15.44
CA ARG A 686 -12.54 22.50 -14.15
C ARG A 686 -13.06 23.94 -14.24
N GLU A 687 -12.33 24.80 -14.93
CA GLU A 687 -12.68 26.20 -15.14
C GLU A 687 -13.89 26.32 -16.10
N ALA A 688 -13.91 25.50 -17.16
CA ALA A 688 -14.98 25.43 -18.15
C ALA A 688 -16.38 25.16 -17.55
N LEU A 689 -16.46 24.37 -16.47
CA LEU A 689 -17.71 24.09 -15.75
C LEU A 689 -18.30 25.36 -15.10
N SER A 690 -17.45 26.28 -14.63
CA SER A 690 -17.88 27.56 -14.06
C SER A 690 -18.12 28.66 -15.09
N GLU A 691 -17.45 28.59 -16.24
CA GLU A 691 -17.42 29.68 -17.24
C GLU A 691 -18.38 29.48 -18.44
N ARG A 692 -19.33 28.53 -18.36
CA ARG A 692 -20.31 28.23 -19.43
C ARG A 692 -19.67 27.90 -20.79
N GLN A 693 -18.52 27.22 -20.77
CA GLN A 693 -17.82 26.81 -21.99
C GLN A 693 -18.37 25.50 -22.60
N PHE A 694 -19.21 24.79 -21.85
CA PHE A 694 -19.95 23.63 -22.35
C PHE A 694 -21.28 24.05 -22.98
N LYS A 695 -21.69 23.35 -24.04
CA LYS A 695 -23.01 23.48 -24.65
C LYS A 695 -23.60 22.14 -25.06
N LEU A 696 -24.91 22.08 -25.15
CA LEU A 696 -25.63 20.92 -25.67
C LEU A 696 -26.01 21.15 -27.14
N VAL A 697 -25.81 20.12 -27.96
CA VAL A 697 -26.36 20.03 -29.32
C VAL A 697 -27.22 18.77 -29.42
N TYR A 698 -28.12 18.74 -30.38
CA TYR A 698 -29.18 17.74 -30.46
C TYR A 698 -29.16 17.06 -31.82
N GLN A 699 -29.30 15.74 -31.84
CA GLN A 699 -29.45 14.97 -33.08
C GLN A 699 -30.83 14.29 -33.14
N PRO A 700 -31.57 14.40 -34.25
CA PRO A 700 -32.93 13.87 -34.32
C PRO A 700 -32.96 12.36 -34.52
N VAL A 701 -33.86 11.71 -33.78
CA VAL A 701 -34.33 10.35 -34.01
C VAL A 701 -35.70 10.44 -34.68
N VAL A 702 -35.82 9.84 -35.86
CA VAL A 702 -37.02 9.93 -36.69
C VAL A 702 -37.65 8.57 -36.93
N GLU A 703 -38.96 8.57 -37.16
CA GLU A 703 -39.67 7.40 -37.65
C GLU A 703 -39.37 7.22 -39.15
N LEU A 704 -38.76 6.10 -39.52
CA LEU A 704 -38.31 5.85 -40.90
C LEU A 704 -39.46 5.79 -41.92
N THR A 705 -40.67 5.51 -41.47
CA THR A 705 -41.87 5.41 -42.34
C THR A 705 -42.43 6.78 -42.70
N THR A 706 -42.54 7.69 -41.72
CA THR A 706 -43.23 8.98 -41.88
C THR A 706 -42.27 10.17 -41.95
N GLY A 707 -41.03 10.00 -41.48
CA GLY A 707 -40.07 11.09 -41.29
C GLY A 707 -40.36 11.98 -40.08
N LYS A 708 -41.35 11.63 -39.26
CA LYS A 708 -41.71 12.40 -38.06
C LYS A 708 -40.59 12.34 -37.03
N LEU A 709 -40.33 13.47 -36.38
CA LEU A 709 -39.45 13.55 -35.21
C LEU A 709 -40.06 12.80 -34.02
N VAL A 710 -39.32 11.83 -33.47
CA VAL A 710 -39.75 11.00 -32.34
C VAL A 710 -38.89 11.25 -31.11
N GLY A 711 -37.62 11.62 -31.29
CA GLY A 711 -36.72 11.94 -30.18
C GLY A 711 -35.50 12.75 -30.57
N LEU A 712 -34.72 13.10 -29.57
CA LEU A 712 -33.46 13.83 -29.68
C LEU A 712 -32.40 13.14 -28.82
N GLU A 713 -31.26 12.83 -29.42
CA GLU A 713 -30.05 12.52 -28.68
C GLU A 713 -29.33 13.81 -28.30
N VAL A 714 -29.03 13.94 -27.02
CA VAL A 714 -28.37 15.10 -26.43
C VAL A 714 -26.88 14.84 -26.36
N LEU A 715 -26.13 15.68 -27.06
CA LEU A 715 -24.71 15.54 -27.24
C LEU A 715 -23.96 16.73 -26.65
N LEU A 716 -23.03 16.44 -25.75
CA LEU A 716 -22.21 17.46 -25.11
C LEU A 716 -21.12 17.97 -26.06
N ARG A 717 -20.88 19.28 -26.05
CA ARG A 717 -19.78 19.94 -26.78
C ARG A 717 -19.04 20.90 -25.86
N TRP A 718 -17.72 20.97 -26.02
CA TRP A 718 -16.87 21.90 -25.27
C TRP A 718 -16.27 22.94 -26.23
N GLN A 719 -16.61 24.20 -26.02
CA GLN A 719 -16.05 25.34 -26.75
C GLN A 719 -15.00 26.01 -25.88
N HIS A 720 -13.74 25.70 -26.14
CA HIS A 720 -12.62 26.26 -25.39
C HIS A 720 -12.19 27.61 -26.01
N PRO A 721 -11.97 28.67 -25.22
CA PRO A 721 -11.72 30.03 -25.72
C PRO A 721 -10.45 30.12 -26.60
N VAL A 722 -9.43 29.32 -26.31
CA VAL A 722 -8.15 29.33 -27.05
C VAL A 722 -8.06 28.18 -28.06
N ARG A 723 -8.66 27.03 -27.75
CA ARG A 723 -8.46 25.77 -28.50
C ARG A 723 -9.62 25.49 -29.48
N GLY A 724 -10.67 26.31 -29.45
CA GLY A 724 -11.87 26.09 -30.25
C GLY A 724 -12.68 24.90 -29.74
N SER A 725 -13.38 24.22 -30.65
CA SER A 725 -14.23 23.08 -30.31
C SER A 725 -13.39 21.85 -29.99
N ILE A 726 -13.46 21.37 -28.75
CA ILE A 726 -12.77 20.15 -28.30
C ILE A 726 -13.70 18.94 -28.48
N SER A 727 -13.20 17.88 -29.13
CA SER A 727 -14.00 16.68 -29.38
C SER A 727 -14.34 15.94 -28.08
N PRO A 728 -15.58 15.44 -27.91
CA PRO A 728 -15.98 14.58 -26.79
C PRO A 728 -15.08 13.37 -26.58
N GLU A 729 -14.52 12.80 -27.65
CA GLU A 729 -13.59 11.67 -27.58
C GLU A 729 -12.32 11.97 -26.76
N TYR A 730 -11.94 13.25 -26.64
CA TYR A 730 -10.78 13.65 -25.82
C TYR A 730 -11.17 14.01 -24.39
N PHE A 731 -12.24 14.79 -24.20
CA PHE A 731 -12.53 15.34 -22.87
C PHE A 731 -13.44 14.44 -22.03
N ILE A 732 -14.28 13.58 -22.61
CA ILE A 732 -15.11 12.65 -21.83
C ILE A 732 -14.26 11.62 -21.09
N PRO A 733 -13.29 10.92 -21.73
CA PRO A 733 -12.40 10.02 -21.00
C PRO A 733 -11.57 10.74 -19.93
N LEU A 734 -11.13 11.97 -20.21
CA LEU A 734 -10.43 12.80 -19.24
C LEU A 734 -11.31 13.12 -18.02
N ALA A 735 -12.57 13.46 -18.26
CA ALA A 735 -13.56 13.73 -17.22
C ALA A 735 -13.81 12.50 -16.35
N GLU A 736 -13.90 11.32 -16.98
CA GLU A 736 -14.06 10.07 -16.26
C GLU A 736 -12.84 9.80 -15.39
N GLU A 737 -11.64 9.85 -15.94
CA GLU A 737 -10.38 9.58 -15.21
C GLU A 737 -10.18 10.52 -14.02
N SER A 738 -10.43 11.82 -14.22
CA SER A 738 -10.28 12.87 -13.20
C SER A 738 -11.44 12.97 -12.21
N GLY A 739 -12.56 12.27 -12.48
CA GLY A 739 -13.80 12.36 -11.70
C GLY A 739 -14.67 13.58 -12.02
N LEU A 740 -14.25 14.45 -12.96
CA LEU A 740 -15.04 15.61 -13.42
C LEU A 740 -16.30 15.22 -14.21
N ILE A 741 -16.45 13.96 -14.60
CA ILE A 741 -17.67 13.46 -15.27
C ILE A 741 -18.92 13.59 -14.39
N LEU A 742 -18.77 13.52 -13.06
CA LEU A 742 -19.87 13.66 -12.11
C LEU A 742 -20.43 15.10 -12.05
N PRO A 743 -19.62 16.15 -11.77
CA PRO A 743 -20.11 17.53 -11.80
C PRO A 743 -20.58 17.95 -13.20
N LEU A 744 -19.96 17.42 -14.27
CA LEU A 744 -20.42 17.66 -15.64
C LEU A 744 -21.80 17.04 -15.90
N GLY A 745 -22.08 15.84 -15.37
CA GLY A 745 -23.40 15.22 -15.42
C GLY A 745 -24.47 16.06 -14.73
N LYS A 746 -24.15 16.65 -13.57
CA LYS A 746 -25.06 17.54 -12.85
C LYS A 746 -25.35 18.82 -13.65
N TRP A 747 -24.33 19.41 -14.27
CA TRP A 747 -24.50 20.56 -15.16
C TRP A 747 -25.38 20.21 -16.36
N LEU A 748 -25.14 19.05 -17.01
CA LEU A 748 -25.92 18.57 -18.15
C LEU A 748 -27.40 18.41 -17.79
N ALA A 749 -27.71 17.86 -16.63
CA ALA A 749 -29.08 17.69 -16.16
C ALA A 749 -29.83 19.02 -16.02
N HIS A 750 -29.16 20.07 -15.54
CA HIS A 750 -29.74 21.42 -15.46
C HIS A 750 -30.02 22.02 -16.84
N GLU A 751 -29.08 21.93 -17.77
CA GLU A 751 -29.27 22.44 -19.14
C GLU A 751 -30.34 21.66 -19.90
N LEU A 752 -30.47 20.36 -19.63
CA LEU A 752 -31.49 19.50 -20.23
C LEU A 752 -32.91 19.96 -19.91
N ILE A 753 -33.18 20.37 -18.66
CA ILE A 753 -34.48 20.94 -18.30
C ILE A 753 -34.77 22.22 -19.05
N ALA A 754 -33.77 23.11 -19.14
CA ALA A 754 -33.94 24.36 -19.86
C ALA A 754 -34.26 24.10 -21.35
N ALA A 755 -33.65 23.08 -21.94
CA ALA A 755 -33.96 22.66 -23.31
C ALA A 755 -35.38 22.12 -23.45
N MET A 756 -35.81 21.22 -22.55
CA MET A 756 -37.17 20.67 -22.55
C MET A 756 -38.24 21.74 -22.42
N GLN A 757 -38.06 22.70 -21.52
CA GLN A 757 -38.98 23.83 -21.35
C GLN A 757 -39.10 24.68 -22.63
N ARG A 758 -37.99 24.89 -23.35
CA ARG A 758 -38.02 25.59 -24.64
C ARG A 758 -38.79 24.80 -25.69
N ILE A 759 -38.57 23.48 -25.78
CA ILE A 759 -39.30 22.59 -26.71
C ILE A 759 -40.80 22.64 -26.42
N SER A 760 -41.22 22.54 -25.15
CA SER A 760 -42.64 22.65 -24.78
C SER A 760 -43.24 24.01 -25.12
N SER A 761 -42.47 25.10 -25.01
CA SER A 761 -42.96 26.45 -25.30
C SER A 761 -43.35 26.67 -26.77
N VAL A 762 -42.79 25.88 -27.69
CA VAL A 762 -43.15 25.90 -29.13
C VAL A 762 -44.20 24.86 -29.50
N GLY A 763 -44.82 24.21 -28.51
CA GLY A 763 -45.94 23.27 -28.71
C GLY A 763 -45.54 21.85 -29.11
N VAL A 764 -44.24 21.51 -29.02
CA VAL A 764 -43.74 20.15 -29.28
C VAL A 764 -43.72 19.37 -27.96
N THR A 765 -44.45 18.26 -27.91
CA THR A 765 -44.60 17.41 -26.71
C THR A 765 -44.43 15.94 -27.06
N GLY A 766 -44.10 15.10 -26.08
CA GLY A 766 -44.03 13.64 -26.25
C GLY A 766 -42.74 13.12 -26.89
N LEU A 767 -41.69 13.94 -26.98
CA LEU A 767 -40.40 13.52 -27.54
C LEU A 767 -39.60 12.67 -26.55
N MET A 768 -38.85 11.71 -27.11
CA MET A 768 -37.80 11.02 -26.37
C MET A 768 -36.56 11.91 -26.29
N MET A 769 -35.96 12.00 -25.12
CA MET A 769 -34.73 12.77 -24.87
C MET A 769 -33.69 11.80 -24.33
N SER A 770 -32.66 11.51 -25.11
CA SER A 770 -31.65 10.52 -24.74
C SER A 770 -30.31 11.14 -24.38
N ILE A 771 -29.69 10.67 -23.30
CA ILE A 771 -28.42 11.17 -22.77
C ILE A 771 -27.44 10.03 -22.54
N ASN A 772 -26.19 10.25 -22.97
CA ASN A 772 -25.10 9.30 -22.74
C ASN A 772 -24.65 9.31 -21.27
N MET A 773 -24.48 8.13 -20.69
CA MET A 773 -24.09 7.96 -19.29
C MET A 773 -22.84 7.11 -19.16
N SER A 774 -21.84 7.63 -18.42
CA SER A 774 -20.64 6.86 -18.08
C SER A 774 -20.91 5.83 -16.98
N PRO A 775 -20.12 4.73 -16.91
CA PRO A 775 -20.18 3.79 -15.79
C PRO A 775 -19.98 4.44 -14.42
N LYS A 776 -19.19 5.52 -14.34
CA LYS A 776 -18.98 6.26 -13.10
C LYS A 776 -20.23 7.01 -12.66
N GLN A 777 -20.98 7.60 -13.58
CA GLN A 777 -22.22 8.33 -13.28
C GLN A 777 -23.36 7.38 -12.87
N VAL A 778 -23.46 6.19 -13.47
CA VAL A 778 -24.46 5.17 -13.08
C VAL A 778 -24.28 4.69 -11.64
N ARG A 779 -23.05 4.71 -11.12
CA ARG A 779 -22.73 4.32 -9.74
C ARG A 779 -22.86 5.45 -8.72
N ASP A 780 -23.00 6.69 -9.18
CA ASP A 780 -23.04 7.84 -8.29
C ASP A 780 -24.46 8.12 -7.82
N ASP A 781 -24.77 7.58 -6.65
CA ASP A 781 -26.06 7.70 -5.97
C ASP A 781 -26.53 9.15 -5.79
N ALA A 782 -25.59 10.08 -5.58
CA ALA A 782 -25.90 11.49 -5.39
C ALA A 782 -26.34 12.14 -6.71
N LEU A 783 -25.62 11.89 -7.81
CA LEU A 783 -25.98 12.34 -9.15
C LEU A 783 -27.33 11.76 -9.58
N LEU A 784 -27.59 10.47 -9.37
CA LEU A 784 -28.87 9.88 -9.76
C LEU A 784 -30.05 10.50 -8.99
N ARG A 785 -29.87 10.81 -7.70
CA ARG A 785 -30.87 11.55 -6.92
C ARG A 785 -31.02 12.99 -7.40
N ASP A 786 -29.93 13.68 -7.66
CA ASP A 786 -29.95 15.06 -8.15
C ASP A 786 -30.68 15.14 -9.49
N VAL A 787 -30.35 14.26 -10.44
CA VAL A 787 -31.00 14.17 -11.75
C VAL A 787 -32.48 13.83 -11.56
N SER A 788 -32.83 12.84 -10.74
CA SER A 788 -34.24 12.50 -10.48
C SER A 788 -35.04 13.67 -9.87
N GLN A 789 -34.48 14.36 -8.87
CA GLN A 789 -35.11 15.54 -8.26
C GLN A 789 -35.25 16.71 -9.23
N ILE A 790 -34.25 16.91 -10.08
CA ILE A 790 -34.26 17.91 -11.15
C ILE A 790 -35.44 17.60 -12.07
N LEU A 791 -35.60 16.36 -12.51
CA LEU A 791 -36.65 15.93 -13.44
C LEU A 791 -38.07 15.90 -12.86
N GLN A 792 -38.24 15.76 -11.55
CA GLN A 792 -39.55 15.85 -10.89
C GLN A 792 -40.09 17.29 -10.79
N ARG A 793 -39.36 18.31 -11.24
CA ARG A 793 -39.81 19.70 -11.24
C ARG A 793 -40.78 19.96 -12.41
N GLN A 794 -41.81 20.79 -12.16
CA GLN A 794 -42.90 21.08 -13.10
C GLN A 794 -42.39 21.48 -14.50
N GLY A 795 -42.92 20.83 -15.55
CA GLY A 795 -42.66 21.17 -16.96
C GLY A 795 -41.87 20.12 -17.76
N VAL A 796 -41.64 18.92 -17.21
CA VAL A 796 -40.86 17.84 -17.87
C VAL A 796 -41.69 16.56 -18.11
N ASP A 797 -42.90 16.46 -17.57
CA ASP A 797 -43.76 15.26 -17.64
C ASP A 797 -44.14 14.85 -19.07
N ASP A 798 -44.05 15.78 -20.03
CA ASP A 798 -44.34 15.54 -21.44
C ASP A 798 -43.17 14.91 -22.21
N PHE A 799 -42.00 14.66 -21.60
CA PHE A 799 -40.82 14.07 -22.24
C PHE A 799 -40.50 12.67 -21.72
N ARG A 800 -39.99 11.81 -22.61
CA ARG A 800 -39.51 10.47 -22.26
C ARG A 800 -37.99 10.47 -22.13
N LEU A 801 -37.48 10.36 -20.91
CA LEU A 801 -36.04 10.41 -20.66
C LEU A 801 -35.38 9.04 -20.75
N LEU A 802 -34.40 8.96 -21.64
CA LEU A 802 -33.67 7.74 -21.98
C LEU A 802 -32.20 7.89 -21.57
N LEU A 803 -31.65 6.91 -20.86
CA LEU A 803 -30.22 6.87 -20.52
C LEU A 803 -29.53 5.85 -21.41
N GLU A 804 -28.52 6.31 -22.15
CA GLU A 804 -27.74 5.49 -23.07
C GLU A 804 -26.49 4.93 -22.39
N LEU A 805 -26.30 3.63 -22.52
CA LEU A 805 -25.18 2.88 -21.95
C LEU A 805 -24.58 1.99 -23.03
N THR A 806 -23.27 2.06 -23.23
CA THR A 806 -22.58 1.20 -24.19
C THR A 806 -22.55 -0.25 -23.72
N GLU A 807 -22.49 -1.22 -24.64
CA GLU A 807 -22.34 -2.64 -24.30
C GLU A 807 -21.12 -2.93 -23.41
N ARG A 808 -20.03 -2.17 -23.58
CA ARG A 808 -18.81 -2.31 -22.75
C ARG A 808 -19.05 -1.86 -21.31
N ALA A 809 -19.82 -0.78 -21.11
CA ALA A 809 -20.21 -0.30 -19.79
C ALA A 809 -20.99 -1.35 -19.00
N LEU A 810 -21.73 -2.23 -19.70
CA LEU A 810 -22.50 -3.31 -19.08
C LEU A 810 -21.65 -4.56 -18.71
N ARG A 811 -20.45 -4.73 -19.31
CA ARG A 811 -19.63 -5.95 -19.16
C ARG A 811 -18.58 -5.87 -18.05
N ASP A 812 -18.00 -4.70 -17.81
CA ASP A 812 -16.79 -4.58 -16.98
C ASP A 812 -17.03 -4.85 -15.47
N ASP A 813 -18.26 -5.18 -15.07
CA ASP A 813 -18.66 -5.23 -13.66
C ASP A 813 -19.41 -6.53 -13.27
N GLY A 814 -18.81 -7.27 -12.34
CA GLY A 814 -19.39 -8.46 -11.73
C GLY A 814 -20.47 -8.12 -10.70
N ARG A 815 -21.67 -8.69 -10.89
CA ARG A 815 -22.78 -8.85 -9.92
C ARG A 815 -23.40 -7.61 -9.23
N ASN A 816 -22.79 -6.41 -9.22
CA ASN A 816 -23.32 -5.24 -8.49
C ASN A 816 -24.19 -4.26 -9.30
N ASP A 817 -24.11 -4.24 -10.63
CA ASP A 817 -24.85 -3.22 -11.42
C ASP A 817 -26.30 -3.59 -11.74
N GLY A 818 -26.71 -4.86 -11.60
CA GLY A 818 -28.12 -5.25 -11.74
C GLY A 818 -29.04 -4.53 -10.75
N VAL A 819 -28.52 -4.14 -9.58
CA VAL A 819 -29.25 -3.37 -8.55
C VAL A 819 -29.35 -1.89 -8.94
N ASN A 820 -28.26 -1.28 -9.42
CA ASN A 820 -28.23 0.12 -9.82
C ASN A 820 -29.09 0.38 -11.07
N LEU A 821 -29.07 -0.53 -12.04
CA LEU A 821 -29.86 -0.42 -13.27
C LEU A 821 -31.37 -0.60 -13.01
N ARG A 822 -31.77 -1.46 -12.06
CA ARG A 822 -33.17 -1.54 -11.60
C ARG A 822 -33.60 -0.28 -10.85
N ARG A 823 -32.71 0.28 -10.03
CA ARG A 823 -32.98 1.54 -9.32
C ARG A 823 -33.20 2.71 -10.27
N LEU A 824 -32.46 2.78 -11.38
CA LEU A 824 -32.72 3.76 -12.44
C LEU A 824 -34.15 3.65 -12.98
N THR A 825 -34.66 2.43 -13.14
CA THR A 825 -36.05 2.24 -13.58
C THR A 825 -37.09 2.57 -12.52
N GLU A 826 -36.79 2.36 -11.24
CA GLU A 826 -37.64 2.82 -10.12
C GLU A 826 -37.73 4.36 -10.08
N LEU A 827 -36.64 5.04 -10.44
CA LEU A 827 -36.59 6.50 -10.56
C LEU A 827 -37.25 7.02 -11.85
N GLY A 828 -37.83 6.14 -12.67
CA GLY A 828 -38.60 6.49 -13.88
C GLY A 828 -37.76 6.60 -15.16
N PHE A 829 -36.45 6.36 -15.11
CA PHE A 829 -35.60 6.37 -16.30
C PHE A 829 -35.81 5.11 -17.13
N LYS A 830 -35.70 5.24 -18.45
CA LYS A 830 -35.66 4.12 -19.38
C LYS A 830 -34.24 3.97 -19.92
N LEU A 831 -33.83 2.74 -20.21
CA LEU A 831 -32.47 2.45 -20.66
C LEU A 831 -32.42 2.20 -22.17
N VAL A 832 -31.33 2.63 -22.78
CA VAL A 832 -30.96 2.36 -24.16
C VAL A 832 -29.59 1.70 -24.16
N ILE A 833 -29.48 0.59 -24.88
CA ILE A 833 -28.19 -0.08 -25.08
C ILE A 833 -27.58 0.49 -26.35
N ASP A 834 -26.47 1.21 -26.21
CA ASP A 834 -25.75 1.84 -27.30
C ASP A 834 -24.60 0.99 -27.83
N GLU A 835 -24.21 1.24 -29.09
CA GLU A 835 -23.16 0.51 -29.83
C GLU A 835 -23.37 -1.01 -29.87
N PHE A 836 -24.61 -1.46 -30.01
CA PHE A 836 -24.93 -2.89 -29.93
C PHE A 836 -24.32 -3.69 -31.10
N GLY A 837 -23.63 -4.77 -30.75
CA GLY A 837 -22.92 -5.66 -31.68
C GLY A 837 -21.41 -5.42 -31.77
N GLU A 838 -20.89 -4.40 -31.07
CA GLU A 838 -19.45 -4.16 -30.92
C GLU A 838 -18.89 -4.71 -29.58
N GLY A 839 -19.76 -5.08 -28.65
CA GLY A 839 -19.45 -5.58 -27.33
C GLY A 839 -19.93 -7.02 -27.10
N GLY A 840 -19.33 -7.69 -26.12
CA GLY A 840 -19.64 -9.07 -25.77
C GLY A 840 -20.68 -9.19 -24.65
N VAL A 841 -21.88 -8.62 -24.82
CA VAL A 841 -22.96 -8.76 -23.83
C VAL A 841 -23.68 -10.10 -24.04
N SER A 842 -23.91 -10.84 -22.95
CA SER A 842 -24.65 -12.10 -23.04
C SER A 842 -26.15 -11.85 -23.22
N VAL A 843 -26.82 -12.68 -24.04
CA VAL A 843 -28.29 -12.64 -24.22
C VAL A 843 -29.04 -12.72 -22.89
N ARG A 844 -28.50 -13.48 -21.92
CA ARG A 844 -29.05 -13.55 -20.56
C ARG A 844 -29.04 -12.20 -19.87
N MET A 845 -27.92 -11.47 -19.91
CA MET A 845 -27.81 -10.14 -19.32
C MET A 845 -28.80 -9.17 -19.97
N LEU A 846 -28.90 -9.17 -21.30
CA LEU A 846 -29.91 -8.38 -22.03
C LEU A 846 -31.33 -8.68 -21.58
N SER A 847 -31.69 -9.95 -21.37
CA SER A 847 -33.04 -10.34 -20.94
C SER A 847 -33.40 -9.90 -19.52
N GLU A 848 -32.41 -9.60 -18.68
CA GLU A 848 -32.59 -9.16 -17.29
C GLU A 848 -32.58 -7.62 -17.16
N LEU A 849 -32.19 -6.91 -18.22
CA LEU A 849 -32.11 -5.45 -18.24
C LEU A 849 -33.45 -4.83 -18.66
N PRO A 850 -33.92 -3.78 -17.96
CA PRO A 850 -35.15 -3.08 -18.34
C PRO A 850 -34.87 -2.04 -19.44
N ALA A 851 -34.22 -2.47 -20.52
CA ALA A 851 -33.95 -1.66 -21.69
C ALA A 851 -35.18 -1.57 -22.59
N GLU A 852 -35.44 -0.38 -23.14
CA GLU A 852 -36.57 -0.15 -24.05
C GLU A 852 -36.13 0.00 -25.50
N TYR A 853 -34.88 0.44 -25.70
CA TYR A 853 -34.28 0.56 -27.02
C TYR A 853 -32.90 -0.08 -27.08
N ILE A 854 -32.57 -0.62 -28.26
CA ILE A 854 -31.21 -1.01 -28.65
C ILE A 854 -30.83 -0.15 -29.87
N LYS A 855 -29.69 0.51 -29.79
CA LYS A 855 -29.10 1.24 -30.93
C LYS A 855 -28.16 0.31 -31.69
N ILE A 856 -28.49 0.07 -32.96
CA ILE A 856 -27.66 -0.71 -33.88
C ILE A 856 -26.47 0.17 -34.28
N SER A 857 -25.25 -0.33 -34.07
CA SER A 857 -24.03 0.42 -34.37
C SER A 857 -24.00 0.95 -35.81
N ARG A 858 -23.47 2.16 -35.94
CA ARG A 858 -23.17 2.83 -37.21
C ARG A 858 -22.37 1.95 -38.16
N GLN A 859 -21.45 1.14 -37.67
CA GLN A 859 -20.60 0.29 -38.52
C GLN A 859 -21.44 -0.68 -39.36
N PHE A 860 -22.46 -1.30 -38.77
CA PHE A 860 -23.34 -2.21 -39.51
C PHE A 860 -24.24 -1.46 -40.49
N VAL A 861 -24.77 -0.30 -40.07
CA VAL A 861 -25.69 0.51 -40.89
C VAL A 861 -24.99 1.11 -42.11
N GLN A 862 -23.74 1.56 -41.97
CA GLN A 862 -22.98 2.13 -43.08
C GLN A 862 -22.75 1.12 -44.20
N GLU A 863 -22.48 -0.13 -43.85
CA GLU A 863 -22.16 -1.19 -44.80
C GLU A 863 -23.37 -2.00 -45.29
N CYS A 864 -24.56 -1.78 -44.72
CA CYS A 864 -25.73 -2.64 -44.97
C CYS A 864 -26.21 -2.62 -46.43
N ALA A 865 -25.85 -1.62 -47.22
CA ALA A 865 -26.21 -1.53 -48.63
C ALA A 865 -25.45 -2.54 -49.51
N TYR A 866 -24.27 -3.00 -49.09
CA TYR A 866 -23.39 -3.85 -49.93
C TYR A 866 -22.73 -5.03 -49.20
N ASN A 867 -22.71 -5.05 -47.87
CA ASN A 867 -22.11 -6.12 -47.07
C ASN A 867 -23.19 -7.06 -46.51
N VAL A 868 -23.21 -8.29 -47.01
CA VAL A 868 -24.15 -9.34 -46.56
C VAL A 868 -23.98 -9.67 -45.07
N ALA A 869 -22.76 -9.64 -44.53
CA ALA A 869 -22.53 -9.89 -43.11
C ALA A 869 -23.17 -8.79 -42.24
N SER A 870 -23.05 -7.53 -42.64
CA SER A 870 -23.67 -6.40 -41.95
C SER A 870 -25.20 -6.45 -42.04
N GLN A 871 -25.76 -6.86 -43.19
CA GLN A 871 -27.19 -7.13 -43.34
C GLN A 871 -27.67 -8.22 -42.38
N GLN A 872 -26.96 -9.34 -42.31
CA GLN A 872 -27.29 -10.45 -41.40
C GLN A 872 -27.20 -10.04 -39.93
N ALA A 873 -26.21 -9.24 -39.55
CA ALA A 873 -26.06 -8.72 -38.19
C ALA A 873 -27.24 -7.82 -37.80
N ILE A 874 -27.68 -6.94 -38.71
CA ILE A 874 -28.88 -6.11 -38.52
C ILE A 874 -30.12 -6.99 -38.35
N CYS A 875 -30.33 -7.97 -39.24
CA CYS A 875 -31.49 -8.87 -39.16
C CYS A 875 -31.52 -9.67 -37.85
N ALA A 876 -30.37 -10.18 -37.40
CA ALA A 876 -30.23 -10.89 -36.14
C ALA A 876 -30.54 -9.98 -34.94
N THR A 877 -30.02 -8.75 -34.94
CA THR A 877 -30.27 -7.75 -33.89
C THR A 877 -31.75 -7.39 -33.81
N LEU A 878 -32.40 -7.15 -34.95
CA LEU A 878 -33.84 -6.87 -35.01
C LEU A 878 -34.68 -8.06 -34.53
N ALA A 879 -34.28 -9.29 -34.86
CA ALA A 879 -34.94 -10.48 -34.36
C ALA A 879 -34.80 -10.62 -32.84
N LEU A 880 -33.61 -10.37 -32.29
CA LEU A 880 -33.34 -10.40 -30.86
C LEU A 880 -34.16 -9.34 -30.12
N ALA A 881 -34.17 -8.09 -30.62
CA ALA A 881 -34.95 -6.99 -30.06
C ALA A 881 -36.44 -7.36 -29.97
N ARG A 882 -37.00 -7.93 -31.06
CA ARG A 882 -38.38 -8.44 -31.07
C ARG A 882 -38.63 -9.52 -30.01
N CYS A 883 -37.72 -10.49 -29.87
CA CYS A 883 -37.85 -11.56 -28.86
C CYS A 883 -37.82 -11.04 -27.42
N LEU A 884 -37.11 -9.94 -27.17
CA LEU A 884 -37.00 -9.31 -25.85
C LEU A 884 -38.10 -8.25 -25.59
N GLY A 885 -38.92 -7.93 -26.60
CA GLY A 885 -39.92 -6.85 -26.50
C GLY A 885 -39.31 -5.44 -26.50
N ILE A 886 -38.11 -5.28 -27.06
CA ILE A 886 -37.34 -4.04 -27.10
C ILE A 886 -37.39 -3.47 -28.53
N GLN A 887 -37.40 -2.14 -28.69
CA GLN A 887 -37.35 -1.50 -30.01
C GLN A 887 -35.91 -1.26 -30.47
N ALA A 888 -35.69 -1.18 -31.78
CA ALA A 888 -34.36 -0.92 -32.36
C ALA A 888 -34.30 0.45 -33.04
N ILE A 889 -33.18 1.15 -32.86
CA ILE A 889 -32.85 2.42 -33.52
C ILE A 889 -31.61 2.19 -34.38
N ALA A 890 -31.70 2.46 -35.68
CA ALA A 890 -30.53 2.39 -36.56
C ALA A 890 -29.73 3.71 -36.51
N VAL A 891 -28.46 3.64 -36.11
CA VAL A 891 -27.58 4.81 -35.99
C VAL A 891 -26.70 4.97 -37.23
N GLY A 892 -26.43 6.21 -37.65
CA GLY A 892 -25.55 6.50 -38.78
C GLY A 892 -26.20 6.32 -40.15
N VAL A 893 -27.50 6.57 -40.25
CA VAL A 893 -28.22 6.57 -41.54
C VAL A 893 -27.80 7.78 -42.36
N GLU A 894 -27.24 7.52 -43.54
CA GLU A 894 -26.66 8.51 -44.45
C GLU A 894 -27.31 8.48 -45.85
N SER A 895 -28.07 7.43 -46.22
CA SER A 895 -28.70 7.31 -47.54
C SER A 895 -30.12 6.75 -47.52
N LEU A 896 -30.90 7.04 -48.56
CA LEU A 896 -32.26 6.50 -48.73
C LEU A 896 -32.28 4.98 -48.98
N ASP A 897 -31.20 4.41 -49.51
CA ASP A 897 -31.09 2.96 -49.71
C ASP A 897 -30.96 2.22 -48.37
N GLN A 898 -30.22 2.79 -47.42
CA GLN A 898 -30.17 2.30 -46.04
C GLN A 898 -31.55 2.38 -45.39
N VAL A 899 -32.29 3.49 -45.58
CA VAL A 899 -33.66 3.63 -45.07
C VAL A 899 -34.59 2.54 -45.64
N ARG A 900 -34.53 2.29 -46.96
CA ARG A 900 -35.33 1.24 -47.61
C ARG A 900 -35.02 -0.14 -47.01
N PHE A 901 -33.74 -0.50 -46.95
CA PHE A 901 -33.31 -1.77 -46.35
C PHE A 901 -33.78 -1.93 -44.90
N LEU A 902 -33.54 -0.91 -44.06
CA LEU A 902 -33.92 -0.93 -42.64
C LEU A 902 -35.44 -1.09 -42.45
N ARG A 903 -36.24 -0.42 -43.27
CA ARG A 903 -37.72 -0.55 -43.25
C ARG A 903 -38.17 -1.94 -43.67
N GLU A 904 -37.60 -2.50 -44.73
CA GLU A 904 -37.92 -3.85 -45.20
C GLU A 904 -37.62 -4.92 -44.14
N GLN A 905 -36.56 -4.73 -43.35
CA GLN A 905 -36.22 -5.64 -42.23
C GLN A 905 -37.03 -5.37 -40.95
N GLY A 906 -37.87 -4.33 -40.94
CA GLY A 906 -38.77 -3.99 -39.83
C GLY A 906 -38.15 -3.11 -38.74
N CYS A 907 -37.10 -2.33 -39.06
CA CYS A 907 -36.60 -1.27 -38.19
C CYS A 907 -37.47 -0.01 -38.34
N ALA A 908 -38.02 0.49 -37.23
CA ALA A 908 -38.97 1.61 -37.24
C ALA A 908 -38.32 2.98 -37.06
N LEU A 909 -37.18 3.05 -36.36
CA LEU A 909 -36.54 4.29 -35.94
C LEU A 909 -35.13 4.39 -36.52
N GLY A 910 -34.73 5.61 -36.91
CA GLY A 910 -33.38 5.86 -37.39
C GLY A 910 -32.85 7.23 -37.00
N GLN A 911 -31.53 7.32 -36.96
CA GLN A 911 -30.77 8.51 -36.62
C GLN A 911 -29.54 8.59 -37.53
N GLY A 912 -29.21 9.79 -38.01
CA GLY A 912 -28.03 9.99 -38.84
C GLY A 912 -28.06 11.29 -39.65
N HIS A 913 -26.97 11.54 -40.37
CA HIS A 913 -26.76 12.78 -41.12
C HIS A 913 -27.73 12.97 -42.28
N LEU A 914 -28.36 11.89 -42.77
CA LEU A 914 -29.44 11.99 -43.77
C LEU A 914 -30.57 12.90 -43.26
N PHE A 915 -30.90 12.79 -41.97
CA PHE A 915 -31.98 13.55 -41.34
C PHE A 915 -31.51 14.90 -40.85
N SER A 916 -30.47 14.91 -40.01
CA SER A 916 -29.75 16.12 -39.62
C SER A 916 -28.43 15.75 -38.93
N PRO A 917 -27.34 16.50 -39.15
CA PRO A 917 -26.23 16.49 -38.20
C PRO A 917 -26.71 17.01 -36.83
N ALA A 918 -25.89 16.80 -35.80
CA ALA A 918 -26.16 17.39 -34.49
C ALA A 918 -26.06 18.92 -34.57
N SER A 919 -27.11 19.62 -34.18
CA SER A 919 -27.24 21.08 -34.33
C SER A 919 -27.79 21.72 -33.06
N GLU A 920 -27.88 23.05 -33.06
CA GLU A 920 -28.55 23.78 -31.98
C GLU A 920 -30.06 23.53 -32.02
N LEU A 921 -30.70 23.67 -30.87
CA LEU A 921 -32.08 23.22 -30.66
C LEU A 921 -33.05 23.97 -31.59
N GLU A 922 -32.84 25.28 -31.74
CA GLU A 922 -33.68 26.17 -32.52
C GLU A 922 -33.66 25.82 -34.02
N GLU A 923 -32.48 25.48 -34.56
CA GLU A 923 -32.32 25.04 -35.95
C GLU A 923 -33.05 23.72 -36.21
N LEU A 924 -33.00 22.80 -35.24
CA LEU A 924 -33.68 21.51 -35.36
C LEU A 924 -35.20 21.67 -35.28
N LEU A 925 -35.71 22.49 -34.37
CA LEU A 925 -37.14 22.75 -34.22
C LEU A 925 -37.76 23.41 -35.46
N ASP A 926 -37.05 24.32 -36.11
CA ASP A 926 -37.52 24.94 -37.36
C ASP A 926 -37.61 23.91 -38.51
N ARG A 927 -36.60 23.05 -38.61
CA ARG A 927 -36.52 22.00 -39.63
C ARG A 927 -37.62 20.95 -39.51
N PHE A 928 -38.01 20.59 -38.29
CA PHE A 928 -39.03 19.57 -38.00
C PHE A 928 -40.38 20.16 -37.57
N SER A 929 -40.63 21.44 -37.86
CA SER A 929 -41.92 22.09 -37.66
C SER A 929 -43.06 21.31 -38.38
N PRO A 930 -44.29 21.27 -37.83
CA PRO A 930 -45.42 20.57 -38.45
C PRO A 930 -45.69 20.93 -39.92
N ASP A 931 -45.28 22.13 -40.34
CA ASP A 931 -45.44 22.62 -41.72
C ASP A 931 -44.34 22.13 -42.69
N ASN A 932 -43.26 21.54 -42.19
CA ASN A 932 -42.04 21.18 -42.94
C ASN A 932 -41.75 19.67 -42.99
N VAL A 933 -42.71 18.80 -42.65
CA VAL A 933 -42.49 17.34 -42.65
C VAL A 933 -42.08 16.85 -44.04
N VAL A 934 -40.79 16.53 -44.19
CA VAL A 934 -40.23 15.93 -45.40
C VAL A 934 -40.79 14.53 -45.52
N MET A 935 -41.87 14.39 -46.31
CA MET A 935 -42.40 13.09 -46.68
C MET A 935 -41.33 12.35 -47.49
N PHE A 936 -40.79 11.26 -46.95
CA PHE A 936 -39.99 10.29 -47.70
C PHE A 936 -40.93 9.50 -48.64
N THR A 937 -41.56 10.18 -49.59
CA THR A 937 -42.42 9.52 -50.58
C THR A 937 -41.57 8.68 -51.50
N SER A 938 -41.94 7.42 -51.62
CA SER A 938 -41.46 6.47 -52.61
C SER A 938 -41.55 7.07 -54.02
N ALA A 939 -40.40 7.36 -54.63
CA ALA A 939 -40.30 7.28 -56.08
C ALA A 939 -40.15 5.78 -56.42
N THR A 940 -41.09 5.31 -57.24
CA THR A 940 -41.22 3.98 -57.85
C THR A 940 -39.94 3.25 -58.19
#